data_AF-A0A8T3Z1W5-F1
#
_entry.id   AF-A0A8T3Z1W5-F1
#
_cell.length_a   1.000
_cell.length_b   1.000
_cell.length_c   1.000
_cell.angle_alpha   90.00
_cell.angle_beta   90.00
_cell.angle_gamma   90.00
#
_symmetry.space_group_name_H-M   'P 1'
#
loop_
_entity.id
_entity.type
_entity.pdbx_description
1 polymer ?
#
loop_
_entity_poly.entity_id
_entity_poly.type
_entity_poly.pdbx_seq_one_letter_code
_entity_poly.pdbx_strand_id
1 'polypeptide(L)'
;MEGGEKQSLEWYDRIQDHSRFYWLGRTLVMWIGGFLGFMIIDYLSVGLHFDDWFTAFIAAGVVGILNAMFWPILTRILLPFMVFTVGIGSLLLNALLIWLASDLMAGFTIEGPALILTPIAMAAMTAILSAVLTIDDDATYYRNVIRKIKKGKIKYNEKPGVIFLEIDGLAFNILNEAIEKGTMPTLKKWLENDSHKVMPWETDLSSQTGASQAGILHGNNHNIPAFRWVEKDKNNKIMVSTGLSDAPVIEKRISDGNGLLACHGASRTNLFSGDAVDVIFTYSQLKNLGRFYTRAWYYVYSYPSNFARIVALFLWDVFLDFASQLVHWINNIKPRIRRGFIYPFVRAGANVFLREVTTAVVIGDMLEGKVDVAYVTYLGYDEIAHHSGTRDWDAFYALKKLDMQFHRLDNARKYAPRPYQLVVQSDHGQTNGATFLQRYGQTLEDLVRDLMPPETLIYSELSSNEDHFGQAIQSPIEDGKIYIKDRSDHVVDESRYLFDTAVKKVDETPVIKGKVLDYLKRHEIGELPPKKISSENAQVIVLASGNLGLIYFTAHVERLTFEPIKATDPDVIAGLIQHEGVGFVMVNSKEQGPMAVGKEGIHYLKDGTIEGEDPLTHFGPRAPKHLLRTDGFKYAPDILVNSFYDPETNEVAAFEELVGSHGGLGGEQTQPFIIHPSQWDMGSEAIVGAEKLYNVLKKQL
;
A
#
# COMPACT_ATOMS: atom_id res chain seq x y z
N MET A 1 43.13 18.27 15.99
CA MET A 1 42.04 17.32 15.69
C MET A 1 40.79 17.91 16.27
N GLU A 2 39.91 18.41 15.42
CA GLU A 2 38.61 18.99 15.80
C GLU A 2 37.74 17.90 16.45
N GLY A 3 36.86 18.26 17.37
CA GLY A 3 36.04 17.32 18.15
C GLY A 3 35.28 16.28 17.32
N GLY A 4 34.85 16.66 16.10
CA GLY A 4 34.15 15.75 15.18
C GLY A 4 35.01 14.63 14.59
N GLU A 5 36.31 14.85 14.34
CA GLU A 5 37.21 13.78 13.85
C GLU A 5 37.43 12.71 14.93
N LYS A 6 37.56 13.12 16.20
CA LYS A 6 37.76 12.21 17.32
C LYS A 6 36.50 11.39 17.62
N GLN A 7 35.32 12.01 17.61
CA GLN A 7 34.05 11.28 17.73
C GLN A 7 33.81 10.30 16.58
N SER A 8 34.20 10.68 15.36
CA SER A 8 34.10 9.77 14.21
C SER A 8 34.97 8.52 14.43
N LEU A 9 36.22 8.69 14.87
CA LEU A 9 37.17 7.59 15.17
C LEU A 9 36.68 6.68 16.32
N GLU A 10 36.17 7.26 17.42
CA GLU A 10 35.61 6.49 18.54
C GLU A 10 34.28 5.79 18.20
N TRP A 11 33.49 6.34 17.28
CA TRP A 11 32.32 5.67 16.71
C TRP A 11 32.73 4.51 15.79
N TYR A 12 33.75 4.67 14.95
CA TYR A 12 34.26 3.59 14.08
C TYR A 12 34.82 2.40 14.87
N ASP A 13 35.60 2.65 15.92
CA ASP A 13 36.26 1.58 16.67
C ASP A 13 35.25 0.72 17.45
N ARG A 14 34.15 1.32 17.94
CA ARG A 14 33.04 0.59 18.59
C ARG A 14 32.30 -0.37 17.65
N ILE A 15 32.24 -0.06 16.35
CA ILE A 15 31.54 -0.87 15.35
C ILE A 15 32.36 -2.10 14.93
N GLN A 16 33.67 -2.10 15.14
CA GLN A 16 34.59 -3.05 14.52
C GLN A 16 34.68 -4.40 15.26
N ASP A 17 34.20 -4.49 16.51
CA ASP A 17 34.60 -5.55 17.45
C ASP A 17 33.88 -6.91 17.27
N HIS A 18 33.20 -7.16 16.14
CA HIS A 18 32.45 -8.41 15.88
C HIS A 18 32.86 -9.18 14.60
N SER A 19 33.99 -8.85 13.96
CA SER A 19 34.03 -8.96 12.48
C SER A 19 34.77 -10.14 11.78
N ARG A 20 35.02 -11.30 12.41
CA ARG A 20 35.61 -12.47 11.69
C ARG A 20 34.78 -13.75 11.74
N PHE A 21 34.32 -14.16 12.94
CA PHE A 21 33.52 -15.36 13.10
C PHE A 21 32.14 -15.27 12.42
N TYR A 22 31.48 -14.11 12.51
CA TYR A 22 30.21 -13.87 11.81
C TYR A 22 30.33 -13.95 10.29
N TRP A 23 31.47 -13.55 9.72
CA TRP A 23 31.68 -13.62 8.27
C TRP A 23 31.86 -15.05 7.77
N LEU A 24 32.63 -15.86 8.50
CA LEU A 24 32.78 -17.29 8.18
C LEU A 24 31.45 -18.03 8.31
N GLY A 25 30.71 -17.79 9.39
CA GLY A 25 29.39 -18.37 9.60
C GLY A 25 28.41 -18.02 8.47
N ARG A 26 28.36 -16.74 8.07
CA ARG A 26 27.51 -16.31 6.95
C ARG A 26 27.92 -16.94 5.62
N THR A 27 29.21 -16.94 5.29
CA THR A 27 29.70 -17.55 4.03
C THR A 27 29.34 -19.03 3.98
N LEU A 28 29.47 -19.73 5.11
CA LEU A 28 29.04 -21.12 5.23
C LEU A 28 27.54 -21.28 5.00
N VAL A 29 26.70 -20.40 5.58
CA VAL A 29 25.25 -20.44 5.36
C VAL A 29 24.85 -20.17 3.92
N MET A 30 25.46 -19.19 3.27
CA MET A 30 25.20 -18.91 1.85
C MET A 30 25.63 -20.09 0.97
N TRP A 31 26.75 -20.73 1.31
CA TRP A 31 27.24 -21.91 0.59
C TRP A 31 26.31 -23.11 0.79
N ILE A 32 25.97 -23.46 2.04
CA ILE A 32 25.06 -24.57 2.35
C ILE A 32 23.67 -24.30 1.76
N GLY A 33 23.16 -23.06 1.85
CA GLY A 33 21.88 -22.67 1.25
C GLY A 33 21.89 -22.82 -0.27
N GLY A 34 22.99 -22.42 -0.93
CA GLY A 34 23.18 -22.63 -2.36
C GLY A 34 23.22 -24.11 -2.75
N PHE A 35 23.98 -24.91 -2.01
CA PHE A 35 24.08 -26.36 -2.20
C PHE A 35 22.71 -27.04 -2.04
N LEU A 36 21.99 -26.77 -0.96
CA LEU A 36 20.66 -27.34 -0.73
C LEU A 36 19.66 -26.89 -1.80
N GLY A 37 19.73 -25.63 -2.24
CA GLY A 37 18.91 -25.14 -3.36
C GLY A 37 19.16 -25.91 -4.65
N PHE A 38 20.41 -26.20 -4.98
CA PHE A 38 20.76 -27.06 -6.12
C PHE A 38 20.20 -28.48 -5.97
N MET A 39 20.40 -29.12 -4.81
CA MET A 39 19.90 -30.47 -4.56
C MET A 39 18.38 -30.58 -4.72
N ILE A 40 17.63 -29.54 -4.31
CA ILE A 40 16.17 -29.50 -4.48
C ILE A 40 15.79 -29.49 -5.96
N ILE A 41 16.41 -28.62 -6.77
CA ILE A 41 16.04 -28.49 -8.18
C ILE A 41 16.50 -29.70 -9.01
N ASP A 42 17.67 -30.27 -8.69
CA ASP A 42 18.16 -31.51 -9.30
C ASP A 42 17.21 -32.67 -9.00
N TYR A 43 16.76 -32.81 -7.75
CA TYR A 43 15.76 -33.81 -7.36
C TYR A 43 14.43 -33.66 -8.13
N LEU A 44 14.00 -32.42 -8.41
CA LEU A 44 12.78 -32.18 -9.19
C LEU A 44 12.94 -32.52 -10.69
N SER A 45 14.16 -32.76 -11.16
CA SER A 45 14.47 -33.14 -12.55
C SER A 45 13.92 -32.14 -13.59
N VAL A 46 13.91 -30.84 -13.25
CA VAL A 46 13.36 -29.75 -14.10
C VAL A 46 14.43 -29.04 -14.93
N GLY A 47 15.44 -29.77 -15.40
CA GLY A 47 16.52 -29.25 -16.25
C GLY A 47 17.79 -28.84 -15.49
N LEU A 48 17.99 -29.30 -14.25
CA LEU A 48 19.26 -29.23 -13.51
C LEU A 48 19.72 -30.66 -13.27
N HIS A 49 21.00 -30.96 -13.52
CA HIS A 49 21.57 -32.25 -13.19
C HIS A 49 23.00 -32.14 -12.65
N PHE A 50 23.29 -32.95 -11.64
CA PHE A 50 24.65 -33.20 -11.15
C PHE A 50 24.98 -34.70 -11.17
N ASP A 51 26.20 -35.04 -11.56
CA ASP A 51 26.69 -36.43 -11.54
C ASP A 51 26.70 -37.01 -10.11
N ASP A 52 27.01 -36.15 -9.13
CA ASP A 52 27.09 -36.50 -7.72
C ASP A 52 26.91 -35.27 -6.80
N TRP A 53 26.59 -35.52 -5.52
CA TRP A 53 26.33 -34.46 -4.54
C TRP A 53 27.56 -33.59 -4.24
N PHE A 54 28.78 -34.13 -4.39
CA PHE A 54 30.01 -33.38 -4.18
C PHE A 54 30.22 -32.37 -5.31
N THR A 55 29.88 -32.72 -6.55
CA THR A 55 29.85 -31.78 -7.68
C THR A 55 28.89 -30.62 -7.41
N ALA A 56 27.67 -30.88 -6.91
CA ALA A 56 26.72 -29.84 -6.51
C ALA A 56 27.26 -28.94 -5.38
N PHE A 57 27.96 -29.51 -4.40
CA PHE A 57 28.58 -28.77 -3.30
C PHE A 57 29.67 -27.82 -3.81
N ILE A 58 30.55 -28.29 -4.71
CA ILE A 58 31.58 -27.46 -5.32
C ILE A 58 30.96 -26.39 -6.22
N ALA A 59 29.92 -26.72 -6.99
CA ALA A 59 29.23 -25.78 -7.87
C ALA A 59 28.64 -24.59 -7.10
N ALA A 60 28.09 -24.84 -5.91
CA ALA A 60 27.60 -23.75 -5.04
C ALA A 60 28.72 -22.79 -4.63
N GLY A 61 29.93 -23.33 -4.37
CA GLY A 61 31.12 -22.53 -4.10
C GLY A 61 31.56 -21.71 -5.31
N VAL A 62 31.60 -22.32 -6.49
CA VAL A 62 31.97 -21.66 -7.76
C VAL A 62 31.01 -20.52 -8.08
N VAL A 63 29.70 -20.76 -8.00
CA VAL A 63 28.68 -19.71 -8.19
C VAL A 63 28.82 -18.59 -7.16
N GLY A 64 29.15 -18.92 -5.91
CA GLY A 64 29.45 -17.93 -4.88
C GLY A 64 30.65 -17.04 -5.24
N ILE A 65 31.71 -17.63 -5.80
CA ILE A 65 32.90 -16.91 -6.27
C ILE A 65 32.57 -16.03 -7.49
N LEU A 66 31.86 -16.56 -8.48
CA LEU A 66 31.43 -15.81 -9.67
C LEU A 66 30.59 -14.59 -9.25
N ASN A 67 29.65 -14.78 -8.33
CA ASN A 67 28.87 -13.69 -7.76
C ASN A 67 29.76 -12.65 -7.05
N ALA A 68 30.69 -13.08 -6.20
CA ALA A 68 31.60 -12.17 -5.51
C ALA A 68 32.48 -11.35 -6.46
N MET A 69 32.85 -11.91 -7.62
CA MET A 69 33.69 -11.27 -8.62
C MET A 69 32.90 -10.36 -9.57
N PHE A 70 31.83 -10.86 -10.18
CA PHE A 70 31.12 -10.19 -11.27
C PHE A 70 29.96 -9.32 -10.78
N TRP A 71 29.26 -9.70 -9.71
CA TRP A 71 28.07 -8.97 -9.25
C TRP A 71 28.32 -7.48 -8.96
N PRO A 72 29.42 -7.07 -8.28
CA PRO A 72 29.68 -5.65 -8.04
C PRO A 72 29.80 -4.81 -9.32
N ILE A 73 30.30 -5.42 -10.40
CA ILE A 73 30.45 -4.78 -11.71
C ILE A 73 29.11 -4.77 -12.44
N LEU A 74 28.42 -5.92 -12.48
CA LEU A 74 27.10 -6.07 -13.10
C LEU A 74 26.09 -5.11 -12.48
N THR A 75 26.00 -5.03 -11.15
CA THR A 75 25.11 -4.09 -10.47
C THR A 75 25.42 -2.65 -10.84
N ARG A 76 26.69 -2.29 -11.03
CA ARG A 76 27.04 -0.90 -11.38
C ARG A 76 26.65 -0.53 -12.81
N ILE A 77 26.76 -1.48 -13.75
CA ILE A 77 26.48 -1.25 -15.18
C ILE A 77 25.00 -1.43 -15.49
N LEU A 78 24.39 -2.47 -14.93
CA LEU A 78 23.03 -2.93 -15.24
C LEU A 78 22.00 -2.48 -14.19
N LEU A 79 22.33 -1.58 -13.26
CA LEU A 79 21.36 -1.02 -12.31
C LEU A 79 20.11 -0.48 -13.01
N PRO A 80 20.22 0.34 -14.09
CA PRO A 80 19.04 0.87 -14.75
C PRO A 80 18.15 -0.24 -15.32
N PHE A 81 18.77 -1.31 -15.87
CA PHE A 81 18.06 -2.48 -16.38
C PHE A 81 17.34 -3.25 -15.27
N MET A 82 18.00 -3.48 -14.13
CA MET A 82 17.38 -4.18 -13.00
C MET A 82 16.23 -3.38 -12.39
N VAL A 83 16.38 -2.06 -12.25
CA VAL A 83 15.31 -1.18 -11.75
C VAL A 83 14.15 -1.13 -12.74
N PHE A 84 14.43 -0.97 -14.04
CA PHE A 84 13.41 -0.92 -15.10
C PHE A 84 12.58 -2.21 -15.17
N THR A 85 13.22 -3.36 -14.95
CA THR A 85 12.55 -4.67 -14.96
C THR A 85 11.94 -5.04 -13.61
N VAL A 86 11.85 -4.08 -12.66
CA VAL A 86 11.33 -4.30 -11.30
C VAL A 86 12.04 -5.50 -10.64
N GLY A 87 13.34 -5.64 -10.92
CA GLY A 87 14.24 -6.66 -10.43
C GLY A 87 14.24 -8.01 -11.16
N ILE A 88 13.35 -8.26 -12.12
CA ILE A 88 13.41 -9.49 -12.96
C ILE A 88 14.78 -9.62 -13.65
N GLY A 89 15.37 -8.50 -14.09
CA GLY A 89 16.71 -8.49 -14.66
C GLY A 89 17.78 -9.05 -13.73
N SER A 90 17.62 -8.91 -12.41
CA SER A 90 18.56 -9.50 -11.45
C SER A 90 18.44 -11.03 -11.34
N LEU A 91 17.24 -11.61 -11.55
CA LEU A 91 17.09 -13.08 -11.66
C LEU A 91 17.77 -13.58 -12.92
N LEU A 92 17.58 -12.91 -14.04
CA LEU A 92 18.20 -13.28 -15.31
C LEU A 92 19.73 -13.22 -15.22
N LEU A 93 20.29 -12.23 -14.51
CA LEU A 93 21.72 -12.15 -14.26
C LEU A 93 22.23 -13.27 -13.34
N ASN A 94 21.49 -13.64 -12.31
CA ASN A 94 21.84 -14.81 -11.49
C ASN A 94 21.79 -16.10 -12.31
N ALA A 95 20.74 -16.28 -13.11
CA ALA A 95 20.60 -17.42 -14.02
C ALA A 95 21.79 -17.52 -14.98
N LEU A 96 22.23 -16.38 -15.54
CA LEU A 96 23.41 -16.29 -16.39
C LEU A 96 24.69 -16.72 -15.67
N LEU A 97 24.90 -16.33 -14.41
CA LEU A 97 26.07 -16.72 -13.63
C LEU A 97 26.07 -18.21 -13.25
N ILE A 98 24.89 -18.79 -12.98
CA ILE A 98 24.76 -20.24 -12.73
C ILE A 98 25.00 -21.02 -14.01
N TRP A 99 24.44 -20.57 -15.13
CA TRP A 99 24.71 -21.15 -16.44
C TRP A 99 26.20 -21.10 -16.78
N LEU A 100 26.88 -19.97 -16.55
CA LEU A 100 28.32 -19.86 -16.74
C LEU A 100 29.09 -20.85 -15.86
N ALA A 101 28.66 -21.10 -14.62
CA ALA A 101 29.29 -22.11 -13.77
C ALA A 101 29.14 -23.54 -14.32
N SER A 102 28.03 -23.86 -14.99
CA SER A 102 27.84 -25.16 -15.65
C SER A 102 28.82 -25.39 -16.81
N ASP A 103 29.17 -24.34 -17.56
CA ASP A 103 30.17 -24.42 -18.63
C ASP A 103 31.61 -24.62 -18.09
N LEU A 104 31.86 -24.21 -16.84
CA LEU A 104 33.17 -24.33 -16.18
C LEU A 104 33.38 -25.68 -15.47
N MET A 105 32.33 -26.47 -15.27
CA MET A 105 32.35 -27.68 -14.44
C MET A 105 31.80 -28.89 -15.19
N ALA A 106 32.62 -29.94 -15.33
CA ALA A 106 32.13 -31.24 -15.78
C ALA A 106 31.15 -31.83 -14.73
N GLY A 107 30.10 -32.51 -15.19
CA GLY A 107 29.12 -33.14 -14.32
C GLY A 107 28.08 -32.19 -13.72
N PHE A 108 27.94 -30.98 -14.27
CA PHE A 108 26.91 -30.00 -13.92
C PHE A 108 26.26 -29.47 -15.20
N THR A 109 24.96 -29.69 -15.38
CA THR A 109 24.19 -29.12 -16.50
C THR A 109 22.97 -28.36 -16.00
N ILE A 110 22.64 -27.25 -16.66
CA ILE A 110 21.44 -26.47 -16.36
C ILE A 110 20.81 -25.91 -17.65
N GLU A 111 19.50 -26.13 -17.81
CA GLU A 111 18.72 -25.69 -18.96
C GLU A 111 17.24 -25.46 -18.61
N GLY A 112 16.53 -24.81 -19.53
CA GLY A 112 15.07 -24.66 -19.44
C GLY A 112 14.60 -23.95 -18.15
N PRO A 113 13.53 -24.46 -17.48
CA PRO A 113 12.97 -23.85 -16.27
C PRO A 113 13.95 -23.74 -15.09
N ALA A 114 14.93 -24.64 -15.00
CA ALA A 114 15.90 -24.63 -13.90
C ALA A 114 16.69 -23.32 -13.81
N LEU A 115 16.92 -22.61 -14.92
CA LEU A 115 17.62 -21.33 -14.94
C LEU A 115 16.94 -20.27 -14.04
N ILE A 116 15.61 -20.31 -13.92
CA ILE A 116 14.84 -19.38 -13.07
C ILE A 116 14.58 -19.98 -11.69
N LEU A 117 14.23 -21.26 -11.63
CA LEU A 117 13.87 -21.93 -10.38
C LEU A 117 15.07 -22.07 -9.42
N THR A 118 16.27 -22.26 -9.95
CA THR A 118 17.47 -22.49 -9.14
C THR A 118 17.88 -21.29 -8.30
N PRO A 119 18.03 -20.05 -8.84
CA PRO A 119 18.25 -18.87 -8.02
C PRO A 119 17.22 -18.69 -6.90
N ILE A 120 15.94 -18.97 -7.19
CA ILE A 120 14.83 -18.84 -6.23
C ILE A 120 14.97 -19.88 -5.11
N ALA A 121 15.21 -21.15 -5.46
CA ALA A 121 15.40 -22.22 -4.49
C ALA A 121 16.62 -21.97 -3.58
N MET A 122 17.76 -21.56 -4.17
CA MET A 122 18.96 -21.19 -3.41
C MET A 122 18.68 -20.04 -2.43
N ALA A 123 17.94 -19.01 -2.88
CA ALA A 123 17.60 -17.87 -2.03
C ALA A 123 16.60 -18.24 -0.92
N ALA A 124 15.62 -19.09 -1.22
CA ALA A 124 14.67 -19.62 -0.24
C ALA A 124 15.40 -20.40 0.86
N MET A 125 16.29 -21.33 0.49
CA MET A 125 17.08 -22.11 1.45
C MET A 125 18.02 -21.24 2.27
N THR A 126 18.66 -20.24 1.64
CA THR A 126 19.51 -19.29 2.36
C THR A 126 18.71 -18.47 3.37
N ALA A 127 17.49 -18.03 3.01
CA ALA A 127 16.61 -17.29 3.91
C ALA A 127 16.16 -18.13 5.11
N ILE A 128 15.80 -19.40 4.88
CA ILE A 128 15.45 -20.35 5.94
C ILE A 128 16.62 -20.55 6.90
N LEU A 129 17.81 -20.84 6.38
CA LEU A 129 19.01 -21.05 7.22
C LEU A 129 19.38 -19.78 8.00
N SER A 130 19.28 -18.61 7.37
CA SER A 130 19.59 -17.33 8.02
C SER A 130 18.59 -17.00 9.13
N ALA A 131 17.30 -17.32 8.93
CA ALA A 131 16.28 -17.17 9.97
C ALA A 131 16.52 -18.09 11.17
N VAL A 132 16.88 -19.36 10.93
CA VAL A 132 17.16 -20.34 11.99
C VAL A 132 18.43 -19.98 12.77
N LEU A 133 19.47 -19.53 12.07
CA LEU A 133 20.77 -19.22 12.66
C LEU A 133 20.89 -17.77 13.13
N THR A 134 19.82 -16.98 13.02
CA THR A 134 19.78 -15.55 13.39
C THR A 134 20.91 -14.73 12.77
N ILE A 135 21.27 -15.04 11.53
CA ILE A 135 22.34 -14.34 10.81
C ILE A 135 21.77 -13.11 10.12
N ASP A 136 22.34 -11.94 10.45
CA ASP A 136 21.95 -10.67 9.85
C ASP A 136 22.45 -10.56 8.40
N ASP A 137 21.49 -10.39 7.48
CA ASP A 137 21.73 -10.27 6.05
C ASP A 137 22.37 -8.92 5.64
N ASP A 138 22.33 -7.89 6.49
CA ASP A 138 22.75 -6.54 6.12
C ASP A 138 24.25 -6.25 6.42
N ALA A 139 24.94 -7.13 7.16
CA ALA A 139 26.32 -6.97 7.63
C ALA A 139 27.39 -6.71 6.54
N THR A 140 27.19 -7.24 5.33
CA THR A 140 28.15 -7.03 4.23
C THR A 140 28.04 -5.64 3.62
N TYR A 141 26.82 -5.11 3.53
CA TYR A 141 26.61 -3.75 3.04
C TYR A 141 27.15 -2.71 4.04
N TYR A 142 26.86 -2.90 5.34
CA TYR A 142 27.41 -2.06 6.41
C TYR A 142 28.93 -1.91 6.29
N ARG A 143 29.66 -3.02 6.06
CA ARG A 143 31.12 -2.99 5.86
C ARG A 143 31.56 -2.17 4.64
N ASN A 144 30.85 -2.23 3.52
CA ASN A 144 31.19 -1.46 2.33
C ASN A 144 30.95 0.03 2.53
N VAL A 145 29.91 0.41 3.27
CA VAL A 145 29.67 1.79 3.69
C VAL A 145 30.76 2.25 4.64
N ILE A 146 31.05 1.50 5.71
CA ILE A 146 32.14 1.78 6.66
C ILE A 146 33.46 1.99 5.92
N ARG A 147 33.79 1.17 4.90
CA ARG A 147 34.99 1.36 4.06
C ARG A 147 34.98 2.68 3.29
N LYS A 148 33.84 3.11 2.74
CA LYS A 148 33.72 4.41 2.06
C LYS A 148 33.89 5.55 3.06
N ILE A 149 33.35 5.40 4.26
CA ILE A 149 33.51 6.37 5.32
C ILE A 149 34.99 6.46 5.75
N LYS A 150 35.68 5.33 5.97
CA LYS A 150 37.13 5.29 6.26
C LYS A 150 38.00 5.97 5.21
N LYS A 151 37.55 5.98 3.95
CA LYS A 151 38.23 6.66 2.84
C LYS A 151 37.91 8.16 2.77
N GLY A 152 37.23 8.72 3.78
CA GLY A 152 36.80 10.13 3.83
C GLY A 152 35.76 10.50 2.77
N LYS A 153 35.12 9.51 2.12
CA LYS A 153 34.13 9.77 1.05
C LYS A 153 32.76 10.17 1.58
N ILE A 154 32.51 9.91 2.87
CA ILE A 154 31.29 10.26 3.60
C ILE A 154 31.76 10.94 4.89
N LYS A 155 31.23 12.13 5.18
CA LYS A 155 31.54 12.88 6.41
C LYS A 155 30.47 12.61 7.46
N TYR A 156 30.88 12.55 8.73
CA TYR A 156 29.95 12.45 9.84
C TYR A 156 29.15 13.75 9.98
N ASN A 157 27.85 13.65 10.25
CA ASN A 157 26.97 14.79 10.52
C ASN A 157 26.37 14.61 11.93
N GLU A 158 26.58 15.59 12.80
CA GLU A 158 26.07 15.57 14.18
C GLU A 158 24.56 15.87 14.24
N LYS A 159 23.99 16.55 13.23
CA LYS A 159 22.56 16.85 13.18
C LYS A 159 21.76 15.54 13.06
N PRO A 160 20.79 15.26 13.95
CA PRO A 160 19.95 14.09 13.82
C PRO A 160 19.10 14.16 12.54
N GLY A 161 18.94 13.03 11.86
CA GLY A 161 17.92 12.86 10.85
C GLY A 161 16.68 12.20 11.45
N VAL A 162 15.53 12.31 10.80
CA VAL A 162 14.27 11.71 11.25
C VAL A 162 13.69 10.82 10.17
N ILE A 163 13.28 9.60 10.52
CA ILE A 163 12.57 8.69 9.63
C ILE A 163 11.19 8.41 10.22
N PHE A 164 10.16 8.90 9.53
CA PHE A 164 8.76 8.57 9.79
C PHE A 164 8.40 7.27 9.07
N LEU A 165 7.88 6.31 9.82
CA LEU A 165 7.49 4.98 9.39
C LEU A 165 5.98 4.83 9.62
N GLU A 166 5.20 5.00 8.57
CA GLU A 166 3.76 4.84 8.61
C GLU A 166 3.37 3.36 8.42
N ILE A 167 2.56 2.85 9.34
CA ILE A 167 1.82 1.59 9.19
C ILE A 167 0.43 1.99 8.73
N ASP A 168 0.15 1.76 7.46
CA ASP A 168 -1.13 2.12 6.84
C ASP A 168 -2.28 1.35 7.51
N GLY A 169 -3.35 2.04 7.88
CA GLY A 169 -4.59 1.46 8.42
C GLY A 169 -4.57 0.86 9.83
N LEU A 170 -3.47 0.98 10.60
CA LEU A 170 -3.36 0.36 11.94
C LEU A 170 -3.90 1.25 13.08
N ALA A 171 -5.00 0.81 13.69
CA ALA A 171 -5.56 1.48 14.87
C ALA A 171 -4.70 1.32 16.14
N PHE A 172 -4.75 2.32 17.02
CA PHE A 172 -4.02 2.36 18.29
C PHE A 172 -4.29 1.16 19.19
N ASN A 173 -5.55 0.74 19.32
CA ASN A 173 -5.91 -0.40 20.16
C ASN A 173 -5.36 -1.71 19.61
N ILE A 174 -5.36 -1.89 18.28
CA ILE A 174 -4.83 -3.08 17.62
C ILE A 174 -3.30 -3.12 17.74
N LEU A 175 -2.62 -1.97 17.64
CA LEU A 175 -1.19 -1.86 17.94
C LEU A 175 -0.88 -2.34 19.36
N ASN A 176 -1.61 -1.84 20.36
CA ASN A 176 -1.38 -2.22 21.75
C ASN A 176 -1.58 -3.73 21.94
N GLU A 177 -2.66 -4.28 21.37
CA GLU A 177 -2.92 -5.72 21.36
C GLU A 177 -1.77 -6.53 20.69
N ALA A 178 -1.26 -6.05 19.56
CA ALA A 178 -0.14 -6.69 18.85
C ALA A 178 1.17 -6.65 19.66
N ILE A 179 1.43 -5.55 20.37
CA ILE A 179 2.58 -5.41 21.28
C ILE A 179 2.44 -6.37 22.48
N GLU A 180 1.27 -6.40 23.11
CA GLU A 180 0.98 -7.27 24.26
C GLU A 180 1.13 -8.76 23.91
N LYS A 181 0.61 -9.18 22.75
CA LYS A 181 0.75 -10.55 22.22
C LYS A 181 2.17 -10.92 21.79
N GLY A 182 3.12 -9.98 21.81
CA GLY A 182 4.50 -10.20 21.39
C GLY A 182 4.67 -10.31 19.87
N THR A 183 3.69 -9.83 19.09
CA THR A 183 3.74 -9.75 17.62
C THR A 183 4.75 -8.72 17.16
N MET A 184 4.87 -7.60 17.91
CA MET A 184 5.77 -6.48 17.60
C MET A 184 6.83 -6.26 18.69
N PRO A 185 7.79 -7.19 18.85
CA PRO A 185 8.78 -7.15 19.93
C PRO A 185 9.76 -5.97 19.88
N THR A 186 10.04 -5.42 18.69
CA THR A 186 10.92 -4.25 18.55
C THR A 186 10.25 -3.01 19.13
N LEU A 187 9.01 -2.74 18.74
CA LEU A 187 8.23 -1.64 19.30
C LEU A 187 8.01 -1.82 20.80
N LYS A 188 7.69 -3.05 21.24
CA LYS A 188 7.59 -3.38 22.67
C LYS A 188 8.85 -2.96 23.44
N LYS A 189 10.02 -3.36 22.94
CA LYS A 189 11.31 -3.02 23.54
C LYS A 189 11.57 -1.51 23.57
N TRP A 190 11.14 -0.76 22.54
CA TRP A 190 11.30 0.69 22.52
C TRP A 190 10.49 1.38 23.63
N LEU A 191 9.26 0.93 23.87
CA LEU A 191 8.39 1.43 24.92
C LEU A 191 8.86 1.01 26.32
N GLU A 192 9.23 -0.27 26.51
CA GLU A 192 9.71 -0.79 27.80
C GLU A 192 11.01 -0.13 28.26
N ASN A 193 11.89 0.27 27.32
CA ASN A 193 13.13 0.97 27.63
C ASN A 193 12.96 2.50 27.78
N ASP A 194 11.73 3.02 27.71
CA ASP A 194 11.41 4.45 27.72
C ASP A 194 12.20 5.26 26.67
N SER A 195 12.58 4.62 25.57
CA SER A 195 13.23 5.29 24.43
C SER A 195 12.23 6.01 23.54
N HIS A 196 11.00 5.51 23.52
CA HIS A 196 9.88 6.08 22.78
C HIS A 196 8.63 6.08 23.65
N LYS A 197 7.69 6.97 23.33
CA LYS A 197 6.35 7.01 23.90
C LYS A 197 5.33 6.82 22.79
N VAL A 198 4.19 6.23 23.12
CA VAL A 198 3.05 6.10 22.23
C VAL A 198 1.94 7.04 22.68
N MET A 199 1.30 7.71 21.73
CA MET A 199 0.09 8.49 21.98
C MET A 199 -0.94 8.31 20.84
N PRO A 200 -2.24 8.26 21.16
CA PRO A 200 -3.28 8.28 20.15
C PRO A 200 -3.47 9.70 19.58
N TRP A 201 -3.99 9.78 18.36
CA TRP A 201 -4.54 11.01 17.79
C TRP A 201 -5.85 10.69 17.07
N GLU A 202 -6.66 11.71 16.78
CA GLU A 202 -7.97 11.54 16.13
C GLU A 202 -7.93 12.05 14.69
N THR A 203 -8.36 11.24 13.72
CA THR A 203 -8.38 11.64 12.30
C THR A 203 -9.41 12.74 12.02
N ASP A 204 -9.21 13.45 10.91
CA ASP A 204 -10.32 14.19 10.27
C ASP A 204 -11.33 13.20 9.66
N LEU A 205 -12.49 13.71 9.23
CA LEU A 205 -13.31 13.06 8.21
C LEU A 205 -12.84 13.56 6.81
N SER A 206 -12.50 12.70 5.86
CA SER A 206 -12.52 11.23 5.88
C SER A 206 -11.29 10.57 6.53
N SER A 207 -11.48 9.43 7.19
CA SER A 207 -10.45 8.61 7.83
C SER A 207 -9.76 7.68 6.82
N GLN A 208 -9.00 8.25 5.88
CA GLN A 208 -8.39 7.51 4.77
C GLN A 208 -7.05 8.12 4.34
N THR A 209 -6.18 7.29 3.74
CA THR A 209 -4.79 7.61 3.41
C THR A 209 -4.59 8.92 2.66
N GLY A 210 -5.44 9.23 1.68
CA GLY A 210 -5.38 10.47 0.91
C GLY A 210 -5.59 11.72 1.77
N ALA A 211 -6.64 11.76 2.59
CA ALA A 211 -6.90 12.90 3.46
C ALA A 211 -5.87 12.98 4.60
N SER A 212 -5.46 11.84 5.17
CA SER A 212 -4.48 11.81 6.25
C SER A 212 -3.09 12.21 5.77
N GLN A 213 -2.56 11.61 4.71
CA GLN A 213 -1.24 11.99 4.18
C GLN A 213 -1.19 13.42 3.64
N ALA A 214 -2.27 13.92 3.01
CA ALA A 214 -2.34 15.32 2.60
C ALA A 214 -2.14 16.26 3.81
N GLY A 215 -2.84 15.98 4.91
CA GLY A 215 -2.72 16.75 6.14
C GLY A 215 -1.37 16.58 6.82
N ILE A 216 -0.85 15.35 6.94
CA ILE A 216 0.41 15.02 7.62
C ILE A 216 1.63 15.51 6.85
N LEU A 217 1.62 15.47 5.51
CA LEU A 217 2.78 15.81 4.68
C LEU A 217 2.77 17.26 4.20
N HIS A 218 1.60 17.85 3.96
CA HIS A 218 1.49 19.22 3.45
C HIS A 218 0.81 20.20 4.41
N GLY A 219 0.33 19.73 5.57
CA GLY A 219 -0.43 20.60 6.49
C GLY A 219 -1.78 21.03 5.93
N ASN A 220 -2.29 20.35 4.91
CA ASN A 220 -3.51 20.75 4.21
C ASN A 220 -4.19 19.55 3.56
N ASN A 221 -5.38 19.21 4.07
CA ASN A 221 -6.28 18.21 3.49
C ASN A 221 -7.66 18.79 3.16
N HIS A 222 -7.72 20.09 2.87
CA HIS A 222 -8.96 20.79 2.52
C HIS A 222 -9.50 20.30 1.16
N ASN A 223 -10.83 20.17 1.05
CA ASN A 223 -11.53 19.70 -0.15
C ASN A 223 -11.21 18.26 -0.59
N ILE A 224 -10.79 17.39 0.34
CA ILE A 224 -10.67 15.93 0.14
C ILE A 224 -11.74 15.25 1.00
N PRO A 225 -13.01 15.16 0.54
CA PRO A 225 -14.13 14.70 1.37
C PRO A 225 -14.11 13.19 1.64
N ALA A 226 -13.53 12.39 0.74
CA ALA A 226 -13.51 10.92 0.79
C ALA A 226 -12.34 10.38 -0.03
N PHE A 227 -12.14 9.05 -0.04
CA PHE A 227 -11.16 8.41 -0.92
C PHE A 227 -11.38 8.74 -2.40
N ARG A 228 -12.67 8.75 -2.81
CA ARG A 228 -13.14 9.14 -4.14
C ARG A 228 -14.31 10.12 -4.05
N TRP A 229 -14.41 11.08 -4.97
CA TRP A 229 -15.47 12.10 -4.99
C TRP A 229 -15.76 12.62 -6.39
N VAL A 230 -16.86 13.36 -6.58
CA VAL A 230 -17.24 13.93 -7.87
C VAL A 230 -16.92 15.43 -7.92
N GLU A 231 -16.26 15.88 -8.98
CA GLU A 231 -16.15 17.29 -9.35
C GLU A 231 -17.21 17.62 -10.42
N LYS A 232 -18.42 18.03 -9.99
CA LYS A 232 -19.57 18.32 -10.88
C LYS A 232 -19.25 19.42 -11.90
N ASP A 233 -18.41 20.40 -11.53
CA ASP A 233 -17.93 21.48 -12.40
C ASP A 233 -16.97 21.00 -13.51
N LYS A 234 -16.54 19.74 -13.48
CA LYS A 234 -15.64 19.12 -14.48
C LYS A 234 -16.28 17.92 -15.17
N ASN A 235 -17.51 18.10 -15.63
CA ASN A 235 -18.26 17.06 -16.35
C ASN A 235 -18.43 15.77 -15.52
N ASN A 236 -18.76 15.92 -14.23
CA ASN A 236 -18.93 14.81 -13.30
C ASN A 236 -17.69 13.90 -13.19
N LYS A 237 -16.48 14.47 -13.32
CA LYS A 237 -15.25 13.73 -13.16
C LYS A 237 -15.18 13.15 -11.75
N ILE A 238 -15.00 11.83 -11.67
CA ILE A 238 -14.67 11.15 -10.43
C ILE A 238 -13.18 11.32 -10.19
N MET A 239 -12.82 11.89 -9.05
CA MET A 239 -11.47 12.02 -8.56
C MET A 239 -11.19 10.90 -7.57
N VAL A 240 -10.02 10.27 -7.67
CA VAL A 240 -9.58 9.24 -6.73
C VAL A 240 -8.23 9.61 -6.15
N SER A 241 -8.06 9.47 -4.83
CA SER A 241 -6.82 9.83 -4.13
C SER A 241 -5.60 9.08 -4.70
N THR A 242 -5.79 7.82 -5.10
CA THR A 242 -4.80 6.94 -5.76
C THR A 242 -4.97 6.88 -7.28
N GLY A 243 -5.56 7.89 -7.93
CA GLY A 243 -5.59 7.96 -9.40
C GLY A 243 -4.26 8.46 -9.97
N LEU A 244 -3.65 7.77 -10.94
CA LEU A 244 -2.34 8.18 -11.51
C LEU A 244 -2.38 9.55 -12.21
N SER A 245 -3.56 9.93 -12.70
CA SER A 245 -3.83 11.25 -13.28
C SER A 245 -4.34 12.27 -12.24
N ASP A 246 -4.87 11.80 -11.11
CA ASP A 246 -5.54 12.61 -10.10
C ASP A 246 -4.62 13.01 -8.95
N ALA A 247 -3.82 12.09 -8.41
CA ALA A 247 -2.89 12.35 -7.32
C ALA A 247 -1.95 13.54 -7.58
N PRO A 248 -1.35 13.73 -8.78
CA PRO A 248 -0.56 14.92 -9.06
C PRO A 248 -1.37 16.22 -9.06
N VAL A 249 -2.65 16.15 -9.46
CA VAL A 249 -3.57 17.30 -9.45
C VAL A 249 -3.97 17.64 -8.01
N ILE A 250 -4.22 16.63 -7.18
CA ILE A 250 -4.52 16.78 -5.76
C ILE A 250 -3.31 17.39 -5.04
N GLU A 251 -2.11 16.83 -5.21
CA GLU A 251 -0.89 17.34 -4.58
C GLU A 251 -0.65 18.82 -4.91
N LYS A 252 -0.84 19.21 -6.18
CA LYS A 252 -0.70 20.61 -6.61
C LYS A 252 -1.66 21.57 -5.88
N ARG A 253 -2.83 21.10 -5.41
CA ARG A 253 -3.82 21.92 -4.70
C ARG A 253 -3.50 22.06 -3.21
N ILE A 254 -2.87 21.05 -2.61
CA ILE A 254 -2.58 21.02 -1.17
C ILE A 254 -1.18 21.54 -0.83
N SER A 255 -0.22 21.43 -1.76
CA SER A 255 1.16 21.86 -1.56
C SER A 255 1.30 23.39 -1.60
N ASP A 256 2.06 23.92 -0.64
CA ASP A 256 2.57 25.30 -0.61
C ASP A 256 4.09 25.39 -0.90
N GLY A 257 4.73 24.25 -1.21
CA GLY A 257 6.17 24.11 -1.40
C GLY A 257 6.97 23.99 -0.10
N ASN A 258 6.33 24.02 1.07
CA ASN A 258 6.96 23.93 2.40
C ASN A 258 6.48 22.71 3.20
N GLY A 259 6.07 21.65 2.51
CA GLY A 259 5.68 20.37 3.10
C GLY A 259 6.74 19.78 4.05
N LEU A 260 6.35 18.73 4.76
CA LEU A 260 7.15 18.11 5.83
C LEU A 260 8.55 17.70 5.34
N LEU A 261 8.68 17.39 4.04
CA LEU A 261 9.87 16.86 3.40
C LEU A 261 10.57 17.85 2.46
N ALA A 262 10.18 19.14 2.46
CA ALA A 262 10.73 20.15 1.56
C ALA A 262 12.26 20.37 1.68
N CYS A 263 12.83 20.15 2.86
CA CYS A 263 14.24 20.43 3.16
C CYS A 263 15.08 19.15 3.19
N HIS A 264 15.71 18.81 2.06
CA HIS A 264 16.50 17.56 1.89
C HIS A 264 15.76 16.29 2.35
N GLY A 265 14.44 16.28 2.13
CA GLY A 265 13.59 15.18 2.51
C GLY A 265 13.46 14.12 1.42
N ALA A 266 13.00 12.95 1.83
CA ALA A 266 12.77 11.79 0.98
C ALA A 266 11.36 11.21 1.20
N SER A 267 10.62 11.02 0.11
CA SER A 267 9.33 10.33 0.11
C SER A 267 9.50 8.92 -0.45
N ARG A 268 9.02 7.91 0.28
CA ARG A 268 9.18 6.48 -0.05
C ARG A 268 7.83 5.78 0.05
N THR A 269 7.29 5.36 -1.09
CA THR A 269 6.08 4.52 -1.14
C THR A 269 4.81 5.24 -0.64
N ASN A 270 4.82 6.57 -0.65
CA ASN A 270 3.73 7.42 -0.16
C ASN A 270 2.80 7.83 -1.31
N LEU A 271 1.62 8.34 -0.98
CA LEU A 271 0.72 8.93 -1.98
C LEU A 271 1.23 10.31 -2.43
N PHE A 272 1.62 11.16 -1.49
CA PHE A 272 2.12 12.52 -1.74
C PHE A 272 3.61 12.66 -1.42
N SER A 273 4.28 13.63 -2.05
CA SER A 273 5.72 13.82 -1.90
C SER A 273 6.08 14.56 -0.62
N GLY A 274 5.17 15.30 0.01
CA GLY A 274 5.51 16.21 1.12
C GLY A 274 6.50 17.29 0.70
N ASP A 275 6.53 17.62 -0.61
CA ASP A 275 7.48 18.49 -1.29
C ASP A 275 8.92 17.96 -1.35
N ALA A 276 9.10 16.65 -1.18
CA ALA A 276 10.40 16.00 -1.36
C ALA A 276 10.87 16.05 -2.82
N VAL A 277 12.17 16.34 -3.01
CA VAL A 277 12.81 16.21 -4.33
C VAL A 277 13.17 14.75 -4.62
N ASP A 278 13.55 14.01 -3.60
CA ASP A 278 13.90 12.59 -3.69
C ASP A 278 12.65 11.73 -3.42
N VAL A 279 12.16 11.06 -4.45
CA VAL A 279 10.90 10.31 -4.43
C VAL A 279 11.09 8.93 -5.04
N ILE A 280 10.63 7.88 -4.35
CA ILE A 280 10.65 6.49 -4.83
C ILE A 280 9.30 5.88 -4.51
N PHE A 281 8.63 5.32 -5.53
CA PHE A 281 7.25 4.81 -5.40
C PHE A 281 6.24 5.83 -4.85
N THR A 282 6.52 7.14 -4.99
CA THR A 282 5.58 8.19 -4.59
C THR A 282 4.54 8.42 -5.68
N TYR A 283 3.27 8.18 -5.36
CA TYR A 283 2.21 8.02 -6.34
C TYR A 283 1.97 9.25 -7.24
N SER A 284 1.82 10.41 -6.62
CA SER A 284 1.70 11.73 -7.25
C SER A 284 2.88 12.14 -8.15
N GLN A 285 4.02 11.45 -8.04
CA GLN A 285 5.24 11.72 -8.80
C GLN A 285 5.61 10.61 -9.78
N LEU A 286 4.81 9.55 -9.92
CA LEU A 286 5.12 8.37 -10.75
C LEU A 286 5.32 8.70 -12.24
N LYS A 287 4.71 9.77 -12.75
CA LYS A 287 4.91 10.23 -14.15
C LYS A 287 6.31 10.80 -14.40
N ASN A 288 7.04 11.16 -13.35
CA ASN A 288 8.39 11.72 -13.44
C ASN A 288 9.47 10.62 -13.34
N LEU A 289 9.55 9.74 -14.36
CA LEU A 289 10.45 8.58 -14.40
C LEU A 289 11.94 8.90 -14.11
N GLY A 290 12.39 10.12 -14.40
CA GLY A 290 13.77 10.56 -14.09
C GLY A 290 14.08 10.62 -12.58
N ARG A 291 13.05 10.79 -11.72
CA ARG A 291 13.21 10.82 -10.26
C ARG A 291 13.22 9.43 -9.62
N PHE A 292 12.74 8.41 -10.33
CA PHE A 292 12.67 7.02 -9.85
C PHE A 292 14.06 6.37 -9.71
N TYR A 293 15.06 6.84 -10.46
CA TYR A 293 16.42 6.30 -10.44
C TYR A 293 17.27 6.96 -9.36
N THR A 294 17.21 6.43 -8.15
CA THR A 294 18.03 6.88 -7.01
C THR A 294 19.22 5.96 -6.76
N ARG A 295 20.23 6.45 -6.03
CA ARG A 295 21.38 5.63 -5.61
C ARG A 295 21.00 4.58 -4.56
N ALA A 296 19.87 4.75 -3.87
CA ALA A 296 19.37 3.80 -2.88
C ALA A 296 19.05 2.43 -3.49
N TRP A 297 18.67 2.36 -4.77
CA TRP A 297 18.52 1.10 -5.51
C TRP A 297 19.77 0.24 -5.53
N TYR A 298 20.95 0.86 -5.45
CA TYR A 298 22.19 0.11 -5.35
C TYR A 298 22.22 -0.77 -4.08
N TYR A 299 21.55 -0.37 -2.99
CA TYR A 299 21.41 -1.21 -1.80
C TYR A 299 20.60 -2.47 -2.13
N VAL A 300 19.43 -2.31 -2.74
CA VAL A 300 18.51 -3.40 -3.10
C VAL A 300 19.20 -4.46 -3.94
N TYR A 301 19.99 -4.03 -4.93
CA TYR A 301 20.72 -4.92 -5.85
C TYR A 301 22.19 -5.15 -5.46
N SER A 302 22.62 -4.73 -4.27
CA SER A 302 24.00 -4.94 -3.80
C SER A 302 24.31 -6.42 -3.54
N TYR A 303 23.28 -7.22 -3.26
CA TYR A 303 23.40 -8.63 -2.96
C TYR A 303 22.64 -9.48 -4.01
N PRO A 304 23.31 -10.45 -4.66
CA PRO A 304 22.77 -11.19 -5.80
C PRO A 304 21.46 -11.92 -5.52
N SER A 305 21.35 -12.57 -4.36
CA SER A 305 20.17 -13.35 -4.04
C SER A 305 19.08 -12.54 -3.32
N ASN A 306 19.24 -11.21 -3.15
CA ASN A 306 18.23 -10.41 -2.43
C ASN A 306 16.89 -10.40 -3.17
N PHE A 307 16.92 -10.20 -4.49
CA PHE A 307 15.69 -10.21 -5.27
C PHE A 307 15.08 -11.62 -5.36
N ALA A 308 15.89 -12.66 -5.55
CA ALA A 308 15.42 -14.05 -5.50
C ALA A 308 14.79 -14.41 -4.14
N ARG A 309 15.32 -13.87 -3.03
CA ARG A 309 14.74 -13.99 -1.69
C ARG A 309 13.39 -13.28 -1.62
N ILE A 310 13.28 -12.06 -2.14
CA ILE A 310 12.01 -11.33 -2.19
C ILE A 310 10.97 -12.14 -2.98
N VAL A 311 11.34 -12.72 -4.13
CA VAL A 311 10.45 -13.59 -4.92
C VAL A 311 10.05 -14.84 -4.14
N ALA A 312 10.98 -15.49 -3.43
CA ALA A 312 10.64 -16.64 -2.59
C ALA A 312 9.65 -16.28 -1.46
N LEU A 313 9.88 -15.15 -0.79
CA LEU A 313 8.97 -14.65 0.25
C LEU A 313 7.61 -14.23 -0.34
N PHE A 314 7.61 -13.66 -1.54
CA PHE A 314 6.39 -13.29 -2.25
C PHE A 314 5.55 -14.54 -2.56
N LEU A 315 6.17 -15.58 -3.14
CA LEU A 315 5.48 -16.84 -3.43
C LEU A 315 4.99 -17.54 -2.15
N TRP A 316 5.73 -17.41 -1.05
CA TRP A 316 5.31 -17.89 0.25
C TRP A 316 4.08 -17.14 0.78
N ASP A 317 4.01 -15.82 0.63
CA ASP A 317 2.85 -15.02 1.05
C ASP A 317 1.60 -15.30 0.19
N VAL A 318 1.79 -15.51 -1.12
CA VAL A 318 0.73 -16.01 -2.02
C VAL A 318 0.17 -17.34 -1.51
N PHE A 319 1.05 -18.28 -1.17
CA PHE A 319 0.64 -19.57 -0.60
C PHE A 319 -0.09 -19.41 0.75
N LEU A 320 0.40 -18.53 1.63
CA LEU A 320 -0.24 -18.24 2.91
C LEU A 320 -1.65 -17.69 2.75
N ASP A 321 -1.90 -16.83 1.75
CA ASP A 321 -3.26 -16.34 1.51
C ASP A 321 -4.20 -17.47 1.06
N PHE A 322 -3.77 -18.35 0.15
CA PHE A 322 -4.57 -19.51 -0.23
C PHE A 322 -4.85 -20.43 0.97
N ALA A 323 -3.84 -20.68 1.81
CA ALA A 323 -4.00 -21.46 3.03
C ALA A 323 -4.97 -20.79 4.01
N SER A 324 -4.88 -19.47 4.17
CA SER A 324 -5.78 -18.67 5.00
C SER A 324 -7.22 -18.74 4.48
N GLN A 325 -7.44 -18.55 3.18
CA GLN A 325 -8.76 -18.70 2.56
C GLN A 325 -9.36 -20.09 2.82
N LEU A 326 -8.54 -21.15 2.74
CA LEU A 326 -8.96 -22.51 3.07
C LEU A 326 -9.32 -22.65 4.56
N VAL A 327 -8.50 -22.11 5.47
CA VAL A 327 -8.77 -22.11 6.91
C VAL A 327 -10.07 -21.37 7.24
N HIS A 328 -10.29 -20.19 6.65
CA HIS A 328 -11.52 -19.43 6.81
C HIS A 328 -12.74 -20.20 6.29
N TRP A 329 -12.57 -20.96 5.20
CA TRP A 329 -13.61 -21.83 4.65
C TRP A 329 -13.94 -23.00 5.58
N ILE A 330 -12.93 -23.73 6.05
CA ILE A 330 -13.09 -24.90 6.93
C ILE A 330 -13.68 -24.48 8.29
N ASN A 331 -13.17 -23.41 8.89
CA ASN A 331 -13.56 -22.96 10.22
C ASN A 331 -14.80 -22.03 10.21
N ASN A 332 -15.36 -21.74 9.03
CA ASN A 332 -16.48 -20.83 8.85
C ASN A 332 -16.29 -19.46 9.54
N ILE A 333 -15.11 -18.87 9.40
CA ILE A 333 -14.79 -17.53 9.93
C ILE A 333 -15.60 -16.49 9.14
N LYS A 334 -16.28 -15.60 9.88
CA LYS A 334 -17.14 -14.52 9.38
C LYS A 334 -16.82 -13.22 10.14
N PRO A 335 -16.93 -12.04 9.51
CA PRO A 335 -17.28 -11.81 8.11
C PRO A 335 -16.19 -12.30 7.14
N ARG A 336 -16.54 -12.53 5.86
CA ARG A 336 -15.59 -13.05 4.86
C ARG A 336 -16.00 -12.66 3.45
N ILE A 337 -15.10 -11.99 2.75
CA ILE A 337 -15.24 -11.66 1.32
C ILE A 337 -14.52 -12.67 0.42
N ARG A 338 -14.84 -12.66 -0.87
CA ARG A 338 -14.18 -13.52 -1.87
C ARG A 338 -12.94 -12.82 -2.40
N ARG A 339 -11.75 -13.32 -2.04
CA ARG A 339 -10.47 -12.73 -2.46
C ARG A 339 -10.08 -13.06 -3.91
N GLY A 340 -10.57 -14.17 -4.49
CA GLY A 340 -10.27 -14.52 -5.88
C GLY A 340 -8.81 -14.99 -6.09
N PHE A 341 -8.41 -15.19 -7.35
CA PHE A 341 -7.09 -15.74 -7.69
C PHE A 341 -5.99 -14.67 -7.86
N ILE A 342 -6.37 -13.44 -8.21
CA ILE A 342 -5.42 -12.34 -8.47
C ILE A 342 -4.95 -11.70 -7.15
N TYR A 343 -5.86 -11.51 -6.20
CA TYR A 343 -5.58 -10.86 -4.92
C TYR A 343 -4.35 -11.39 -4.17
N PRO A 344 -4.10 -12.71 -4.03
CA PRO A 344 -2.89 -13.22 -3.37
C PRO A 344 -1.59 -12.59 -3.91
N PHE A 345 -1.53 -12.29 -5.20
CA PHE A 345 -0.37 -11.65 -5.84
C PHE A 345 -0.30 -10.15 -5.57
N VAL A 346 -1.45 -9.47 -5.53
CA VAL A 346 -1.56 -8.04 -5.15
C VAL A 346 -1.13 -7.87 -3.70
N ARG A 347 -1.71 -8.67 -2.79
CA ARG A 347 -1.32 -8.78 -1.38
C ARG A 347 0.18 -9.00 -1.22
N ALA A 348 0.76 -10.00 -1.88
CA ALA A 348 2.18 -10.28 -1.78
C ALA A 348 3.05 -9.13 -2.34
N GLY A 349 2.54 -8.40 -3.34
CA GLY A 349 3.18 -7.21 -3.88
C GLY A 349 3.28 -6.07 -2.86
N ALA A 350 2.17 -5.75 -2.19
CA ALA A 350 2.12 -4.73 -1.14
C ALA A 350 2.86 -5.19 0.14
N ASN A 351 2.52 -6.37 0.65
CA ASN A 351 2.99 -6.88 1.94
C ASN A 351 4.44 -7.37 1.91
N VAL A 352 4.93 -7.95 0.81
CA VAL A 352 6.30 -8.48 0.74
C VAL A 352 7.19 -7.63 -0.14
N PHE A 353 6.85 -7.48 -1.42
CA PHE A 353 7.74 -6.86 -2.38
C PHE A 353 8.04 -5.39 -2.01
N LEU A 354 7.00 -4.58 -1.85
CA LEU A 354 7.16 -3.17 -1.46
C LEU A 354 7.80 -3.04 -0.09
N ARG A 355 7.37 -3.81 0.92
CA ARG A 355 7.97 -3.77 2.27
C ARG A 355 9.48 -4.02 2.25
N GLU A 356 9.92 -5.07 1.56
CA GLU A 356 11.34 -5.45 1.52
C GLU A 356 12.18 -4.44 0.75
N VAL A 357 11.70 -3.98 -0.41
CA VAL A 357 12.39 -2.98 -1.23
C VAL A 357 12.47 -1.64 -0.50
N THR A 358 11.36 -1.18 0.09
CA THR A 358 11.28 0.09 0.81
C THR A 358 12.23 0.10 2.01
N THR A 359 12.22 -0.95 2.83
CA THR A 359 13.14 -1.05 3.98
C THR A 359 14.60 -1.00 3.52
N ALA A 360 14.93 -1.74 2.46
CA ALA A 360 16.27 -1.78 1.89
C ALA A 360 16.72 -0.40 1.36
N VAL A 361 15.82 0.35 0.73
CA VAL A 361 16.04 1.73 0.28
C VAL A 361 16.29 2.66 1.46
N VAL A 362 15.47 2.60 2.51
CA VAL A 362 15.61 3.46 3.70
C VAL A 362 16.91 3.18 4.46
N ILE A 363 17.31 1.91 4.58
CA ILE A 363 18.64 1.57 5.12
C ILE A 363 19.74 2.22 4.26
N GLY A 364 19.59 2.18 2.94
CA GLY A 364 20.48 2.88 2.01
C GLY A 364 20.57 4.39 2.28
N ASP A 365 19.41 5.04 2.46
CA ASP A 365 19.30 6.48 2.76
C ASP A 365 20.00 6.82 4.09
N MET A 366 19.74 6.04 5.13
CA MET A 366 20.36 6.20 6.46
C MET A 366 21.87 6.06 6.39
N LEU A 367 22.38 5.09 5.62
CA LEU A 367 23.80 4.82 5.49
C LEU A 367 24.53 5.82 4.58
N GLU A 368 23.83 6.45 3.65
CA GLU A 368 24.36 7.58 2.87
C GLU A 368 24.39 8.88 3.72
N GLY A 369 23.46 9.02 4.67
CA GLY A 369 23.44 10.11 5.66
C GLY A 369 23.00 11.47 5.12
N LYS A 370 22.52 11.51 3.88
CA LYS A 370 22.13 12.76 3.19
C LYS A 370 20.69 13.19 3.46
N VAL A 371 19.82 12.23 3.73
CA VAL A 371 18.40 12.50 4.01
C VAL A 371 18.28 13.06 5.42
N ASP A 372 17.79 14.29 5.53
CA ASP A 372 17.49 14.94 6.80
C ASP A 372 16.18 14.41 7.39
N VAL A 373 15.16 14.23 6.55
CA VAL A 373 13.86 13.70 6.94
C VAL A 373 13.34 12.73 5.88
N ALA A 374 12.85 11.56 6.26
CA ALA A 374 12.17 10.66 5.35
C ALA A 374 10.78 10.31 5.87
N TYR A 375 9.82 10.16 4.97
CA TYR A 375 8.51 9.58 5.28
C TYR A 375 8.30 8.33 4.42
N VAL A 376 7.85 7.27 5.06
CA VAL A 376 7.82 5.93 4.49
C VAL A 376 6.52 5.24 4.85
N THR A 377 5.71 4.86 3.87
CA THR A 377 4.48 4.10 4.09
C THR A 377 4.68 2.60 3.84
N TYR A 378 4.19 1.78 4.78
CA TYR A 378 4.07 0.34 4.64
C TYR A 378 2.61 -0.08 4.49
N LEU A 379 2.20 -0.37 3.25
CA LEU A 379 0.80 -0.65 2.83
C LEU A 379 0.28 -2.04 3.24
N GLY A 380 1.15 -2.94 3.68
CA GLY A 380 0.84 -4.37 3.77
C GLY A 380 -0.24 -4.75 4.80
N TYR A 381 -0.35 -4.00 5.92
CA TYR A 381 -1.37 -4.28 6.93
C TYR A 381 -2.76 -3.89 6.42
N ASP A 382 -2.91 -2.68 5.89
CA ASP A 382 -4.16 -2.13 5.37
C ASP A 382 -4.82 -3.04 4.30
N GLU A 383 -4.07 -3.40 3.26
CA GLU A 383 -4.46 -4.34 2.20
C GLU A 383 -5.00 -5.68 2.76
N ILE A 384 -4.27 -6.24 3.73
CA ILE A 384 -4.63 -7.52 4.33
C ILE A 384 -5.86 -7.39 5.23
N ALA A 385 -5.91 -6.32 6.03
CA ALA A 385 -7.00 -6.07 6.98
C ALA A 385 -8.34 -5.84 6.26
N HIS A 386 -8.31 -5.18 5.09
CA HIS A 386 -9.47 -5.06 4.21
C HIS A 386 -10.08 -6.40 3.80
N HIS A 387 -9.25 -7.40 3.52
CA HIS A 387 -9.70 -8.67 2.95
C HIS A 387 -9.86 -9.83 3.94
N SER A 388 -9.12 -9.78 5.04
CA SER A 388 -9.17 -10.80 6.09
C SER A 388 -9.97 -10.31 7.29
N GLY A 389 -9.55 -9.19 7.84
CA GLY A 389 -10.11 -8.58 9.02
C GLY A 389 -8.98 -7.98 9.85
N THR A 390 -9.29 -6.96 10.64
CA THR A 390 -8.28 -6.13 11.31
C THR A 390 -7.47 -6.88 12.38
N ARG A 391 -8.02 -7.99 12.89
CA ARG A 391 -7.43 -8.84 13.95
C ARG A 391 -7.11 -10.25 13.51
N ASP A 392 -7.24 -10.55 12.23
CA ASP A 392 -6.98 -11.90 11.74
C ASP A 392 -5.50 -12.28 11.84
N TRP A 393 -5.25 -13.58 11.83
CA TRP A 393 -3.90 -14.14 11.85
C TRP A 393 -3.03 -13.56 10.72
N ASP A 394 -3.62 -13.37 9.53
CA ASP A 394 -2.97 -12.76 8.38
C ASP A 394 -2.46 -11.35 8.67
N ALA A 395 -3.31 -10.49 9.23
CA ALA A 395 -3.00 -9.11 9.57
C ALA A 395 -1.90 -9.04 10.65
N PHE A 396 -2.01 -9.86 11.70
CA PHE A 396 -1.01 -9.94 12.77
C PHE A 396 0.33 -10.54 12.26
N TYR A 397 0.29 -11.48 11.34
CA TYR A 397 1.48 -12.01 10.69
C TYR A 397 2.21 -10.91 9.88
N ALA A 398 1.47 -10.07 9.17
CA ALA A 398 2.01 -8.92 8.47
C ALA A 398 2.70 -7.93 9.43
N LEU A 399 2.07 -7.60 10.57
CA LEU A 399 2.66 -6.75 11.62
C LEU A 399 3.95 -7.35 12.19
N LYS A 400 3.99 -8.67 12.41
CA LYS A 400 5.21 -9.36 12.87
C LYS A 400 6.35 -9.20 11.88
N LYS A 401 6.07 -9.35 10.58
CA LYS A 401 7.07 -9.19 9.53
C LYS A 401 7.48 -7.74 9.31
N LEU A 402 6.60 -6.79 9.61
CA LEU A 402 6.90 -5.37 9.59
C LEU A 402 7.78 -4.96 10.78
N ASP A 403 7.51 -5.46 11.99
CA ASP A 403 8.37 -5.22 13.16
C ASP A 403 9.81 -5.74 12.95
N MET A 404 9.97 -6.84 12.21
CA MET A 404 11.30 -7.30 11.78
C MET A 404 12.03 -6.27 10.89
N GLN A 405 11.31 -5.48 10.08
CA GLN A 405 11.93 -4.40 9.29
C GLN A 405 12.30 -3.22 10.18
N PHE A 406 11.48 -2.88 11.17
CA PHE A 406 11.81 -1.85 12.16
C PHE A 406 13.06 -2.24 12.96
N HIS A 407 13.23 -3.52 13.28
CA HIS A 407 14.46 -4.02 13.87
C HIS A 407 15.69 -3.79 13.00
N ARG A 408 15.58 -4.04 11.68
CA ARG A 408 16.66 -3.80 10.72
C ARG A 408 17.02 -2.32 10.63
N LEU A 409 16.02 -1.44 10.60
CA LEU A 409 16.22 0.01 10.62
C LEU A 409 16.86 0.49 11.93
N ASP A 410 16.43 -0.01 13.09
CA ASP A 410 17.04 0.32 14.37
C ASP A 410 18.51 -0.10 14.43
N ASN A 411 18.84 -1.28 13.88
CA ASN A 411 20.22 -1.73 13.76
C ASN A 411 21.04 -0.87 12.80
N ALA A 412 20.45 -0.40 11.69
CA ALA A 412 21.12 0.47 10.73
C ALA A 412 21.58 1.79 11.36
N ARG A 413 20.88 2.32 12.37
CA ARG A 413 21.26 3.53 13.13
C ARG A 413 22.69 3.45 13.69
N LYS A 414 23.12 2.25 14.09
CA LYS A 414 24.46 2.01 14.64
C LYS A 414 25.57 2.30 13.62
N TYR A 415 25.28 2.14 12.33
CA TYR A 415 26.23 2.21 11.22
C TYR A 415 26.06 3.46 10.36
N ALA A 416 25.05 4.28 10.62
CA ALA A 416 24.78 5.51 9.88
C ALA A 416 25.79 6.62 10.23
N PRO A 417 26.26 7.42 9.24
CA PRO A 417 27.20 8.52 9.46
C PRO A 417 26.56 9.76 10.11
N ARG A 418 25.39 9.61 10.75
CA ARG A 418 24.70 10.61 11.57
C ARG A 418 23.70 9.91 12.50
N PRO A 419 23.28 10.53 13.61
CA PRO A 419 22.20 9.97 14.40
C PRO A 419 20.87 10.03 13.63
N TYR A 420 20.08 8.97 13.71
CA TYR A 420 18.70 8.95 13.20
C TYR A 420 17.73 8.70 14.35
N GLN A 421 16.61 9.41 14.32
CA GLN A 421 15.43 9.18 15.16
C GLN A 421 14.38 8.47 14.31
N LEU A 422 13.77 7.42 14.87
CA LEU A 422 12.69 6.69 14.22
C LEU A 422 11.37 7.11 14.86
N VAL A 423 10.37 7.36 14.04
CA VAL A 423 9.00 7.68 14.47
C VAL A 423 8.11 6.70 13.75
N VAL A 424 7.26 5.98 14.47
CA VAL A 424 6.30 5.04 13.86
C VAL A 424 4.92 5.61 14.07
N GLN A 425 4.11 5.72 13.03
CA GLN A 425 2.75 6.22 13.17
C GLN A 425 1.78 5.46 12.29
N SER A 426 0.49 5.75 12.46
CA SER A 426 -0.54 5.38 11.52
C SER A 426 -1.32 6.63 11.13
N ASP A 427 -1.82 6.64 9.91
CA ASP A 427 -2.57 7.71 9.27
C ASP A 427 -4.08 7.62 9.53
N HIS A 428 -4.58 6.40 9.67
CA HIS A 428 -5.92 6.07 10.16
C HIS A 428 -5.94 4.64 10.73
N GLY A 429 -7.01 4.26 11.40
CA GLY A 429 -7.25 2.86 11.74
C GLY A 429 -8.11 2.14 10.70
N GLN A 430 -8.57 0.93 11.06
CA GLN A 430 -9.68 0.26 10.39
C GLN A 430 -10.68 -0.27 11.43
N THR A 431 -11.96 -0.29 11.08
CA THR A 431 -13.02 -0.94 11.84
C THR A 431 -13.51 -2.18 11.09
N ASN A 432 -13.68 -3.29 11.81
CA ASN A 432 -14.10 -4.56 11.23
C ASN A 432 -15.63 -4.63 11.09
N GLY A 433 -16.16 -5.49 10.22
CA GLY A 433 -17.58 -5.81 10.21
C GLY A 433 -18.06 -6.48 8.93
N ALA A 434 -19.26 -7.06 8.98
CA ALA A 434 -19.90 -7.55 7.77
C ALA A 434 -20.30 -6.37 6.88
N THR A 435 -20.06 -6.51 5.57
CA THR A 435 -20.36 -5.48 4.57
C THR A 435 -21.86 -5.23 4.53
N PHE A 436 -22.26 -4.07 4.01
CA PHE A 436 -23.66 -3.70 3.85
C PHE A 436 -24.41 -4.73 2.99
N LEU A 437 -23.78 -5.20 1.92
CA LEU A 437 -24.31 -6.28 1.08
C LEU A 437 -24.43 -7.61 1.82
N GLN A 438 -23.45 -7.98 2.65
CA GLN A 438 -23.52 -9.22 3.45
C GLN A 438 -24.61 -9.19 4.51
N ARG A 439 -24.87 -8.03 5.11
CA ARG A 439 -25.90 -7.88 6.15
C ARG A 439 -27.30 -7.81 5.57
N TYR A 440 -27.49 -7.04 4.50
CA TYR A 440 -28.82 -6.65 4.02
C TYR A 440 -29.19 -7.23 2.65
N GLY A 441 -28.27 -7.92 1.99
CA GLY A 441 -28.53 -8.51 0.66
C GLY A 441 -28.66 -7.51 -0.47
N GLN A 442 -28.31 -6.24 -0.22
CA GLN A 442 -28.37 -5.14 -1.19
C GLN A 442 -27.17 -4.21 -1.02
N THR A 443 -26.74 -3.56 -2.10
CA THR A 443 -25.68 -2.53 -2.08
C THR A 443 -26.26 -1.14 -1.74
N LEU A 444 -25.39 -0.15 -1.52
CA LEU A 444 -25.84 1.23 -1.40
C LEU A 444 -26.48 1.75 -2.71
N GLU A 445 -26.01 1.27 -3.87
CA GLU A 445 -26.65 1.62 -5.15
C GLU A 445 -28.06 1.06 -5.19
N ASP A 446 -28.26 -0.21 -4.81
CA ASP A 446 -29.58 -0.83 -4.81
C ASP A 446 -30.55 -0.08 -3.89
N LEU A 447 -30.09 0.29 -2.68
CA LEU A 447 -30.89 1.11 -1.76
C LEU A 447 -31.25 2.47 -2.37
N VAL A 448 -30.30 3.17 -3.00
CA VAL A 448 -30.59 4.47 -3.65
C VAL A 448 -31.51 4.27 -4.86
N ARG A 449 -31.31 3.20 -5.63
CA ARG A 449 -32.12 2.84 -6.81
C ARG A 449 -33.58 2.66 -6.43
N ASP A 450 -33.85 1.94 -5.35
CA ASP A 450 -35.20 1.64 -4.88
C ASP A 450 -35.93 2.89 -4.35
N LEU A 451 -35.18 3.95 -4.01
CA LEU A 451 -35.71 5.23 -3.53
C LEU A 451 -35.83 6.30 -4.63
N MET A 452 -35.42 5.98 -5.86
CA MET A 452 -35.45 6.88 -7.00
C MET A 452 -36.47 6.42 -8.06
N PRO A 453 -36.96 7.32 -8.94
CA PRO A 453 -37.78 6.92 -10.08
C PRO A 453 -37.07 5.86 -10.96
N PRO A 454 -37.77 4.83 -11.47
CA PRO A 454 -37.16 3.70 -12.17
C PRO A 454 -36.30 4.07 -13.39
N GLU A 455 -36.63 5.17 -14.06
CA GLU A 455 -35.94 5.70 -15.24
C GLU A 455 -34.64 6.47 -14.91
N THR A 456 -34.34 6.71 -13.64
CA THR A 456 -33.17 7.48 -13.22
C THR A 456 -31.87 6.79 -13.65
N LEU A 457 -31.00 7.51 -14.35
CA LEU A 457 -29.68 6.99 -14.72
C LEU A 457 -28.72 7.14 -13.53
N ILE A 458 -28.47 6.06 -12.80
CA ILE A 458 -27.49 6.05 -11.69
C ILE A 458 -26.20 5.37 -12.16
N TYR A 459 -25.08 6.02 -11.88
CA TYR A 459 -23.75 5.43 -11.95
C TYR A 459 -23.26 5.16 -10.53
N SER A 460 -22.64 4.00 -10.31
CA SER A 460 -22.04 3.68 -9.02
C SER A 460 -20.60 3.21 -9.15
N GLU A 461 -19.81 3.53 -8.12
CA GLU A 461 -18.49 2.97 -7.91
C GLU A 461 -18.35 2.57 -6.44
N LEU A 462 -18.89 1.38 -6.15
CA LEU A 462 -18.95 0.77 -4.81
C LEU A 462 -17.93 -0.35 -4.61
N SER A 463 -17.25 -0.74 -5.69
CA SER A 463 -16.12 -1.66 -5.61
C SER A 463 -14.85 -0.84 -5.72
N SER A 464 -14.04 -0.84 -4.67
CA SER A 464 -12.59 -0.82 -4.80
C SER A 464 -12.20 -2.15 -5.46
N ASN A 465 -12.43 -2.28 -6.77
CA ASN A 465 -11.99 -3.43 -7.53
C ASN A 465 -10.46 -3.46 -7.50
N GLU A 466 -9.97 -4.21 -6.52
CA GLU A 466 -8.57 -4.31 -6.09
C GLU A 466 -8.08 -3.05 -5.37
N ASP A 467 -7.52 -3.26 -4.18
CA ASP A 467 -7.07 -2.26 -3.20
C ASP A 467 -6.15 -1.18 -3.79
N HIS A 468 -5.78 -0.19 -2.96
CA HIS A 468 -4.89 0.93 -3.29
C HIS A 468 -3.67 0.55 -4.16
N PHE A 469 -3.11 -0.65 -3.94
CA PHE A 469 -2.01 -1.20 -4.73
C PHE A 469 -2.44 -1.93 -6.02
N GLY A 470 -3.58 -2.61 -6.03
CA GLY A 470 -4.15 -3.24 -7.24
C GLY A 470 -4.51 -2.21 -8.31
N GLN A 471 -5.15 -1.10 -7.91
CA GLN A 471 -5.42 0.03 -8.81
C GLN A 471 -4.12 0.64 -9.37
N ALA A 472 -3.05 0.72 -8.57
CA ALA A 472 -1.73 1.20 -9.02
C ALA A 472 -1.12 0.37 -10.16
N ILE A 473 -1.37 -0.94 -10.16
CA ILE A 473 -0.85 -1.88 -11.15
C ILE A 473 -1.80 -2.02 -12.35
N GLN A 474 -3.12 -1.97 -12.14
CA GLN A 474 -4.12 -2.14 -13.19
C GLN A 474 -4.41 -0.85 -13.96
N SER A 475 -4.46 0.30 -13.29
CA SER A 475 -4.76 1.61 -13.90
C SER A 475 -3.80 2.01 -15.03
N PRO A 476 -2.46 1.76 -15.01
CA PRO A 476 -1.59 2.00 -16.15
C PRO A 476 -2.00 1.23 -17.43
N ILE A 477 -2.64 0.07 -17.28
CA ILE A 477 -3.08 -0.77 -18.40
C ILE A 477 -4.41 -0.25 -18.96
N GLU A 478 -5.31 0.22 -18.10
CA GLU A 478 -6.59 0.80 -18.52
C GLU A 478 -6.46 2.25 -19.00
N ASP A 479 -5.73 3.11 -18.30
CA ASP A 479 -5.36 4.44 -18.75
C ASP A 479 -4.46 4.38 -19.99
N GLY A 480 -3.60 3.36 -20.11
CA GLY A 480 -2.85 3.08 -21.32
C GLY A 480 -3.77 2.71 -22.49
N LYS A 481 -4.82 1.92 -22.24
CA LYS A 481 -5.87 1.64 -23.24
C LYS A 481 -6.68 2.88 -23.59
N ILE A 482 -7.04 3.73 -22.64
CA ILE A 482 -7.79 4.98 -22.88
C ILE A 482 -6.91 5.99 -23.62
N TYR A 483 -5.63 6.13 -23.24
CA TYR A 483 -4.65 7.01 -23.89
C TYR A 483 -4.27 6.54 -25.29
N ILE A 484 -4.18 5.22 -25.52
CA ILE A 484 -4.01 4.63 -26.86
C ILE A 484 -5.29 4.79 -27.67
N LYS A 485 -6.47 4.67 -27.06
CA LYS A 485 -7.76 4.84 -27.72
C LYS A 485 -7.98 6.29 -28.18
N ASP A 486 -7.67 7.25 -27.31
CA ASP A 486 -7.74 8.69 -27.57
C ASP A 486 -6.72 9.16 -28.63
N ARG A 487 -5.57 8.47 -28.76
CA ARG A 487 -4.62 8.67 -29.88
C ARG A 487 -4.95 7.86 -31.14
N SER A 488 -5.70 6.77 -31.01
CA SER A 488 -6.08 5.91 -32.15
C SER A 488 -7.15 6.56 -33.01
N ASP A 489 -7.89 7.53 -32.50
CA ASP A 489 -8.86 8.30 -33.30
C ASP A 489 -8.19 9.28 -34.30
N HIS A 490 -6.85 9.39 -34.28
CA HIS A 490 -6.10 10.23 -35.22
C HIS A 490 -5.03 9.53 -36.08
N VAL A 491 -4.84 8.21 -35.98
CA VAL A 491 -3.96 7.48 -36.92
C VAL A 491 -4.50 6.06 -37.13
N VAL A 492 -5.48 5.89 -38.03
CA VAL A 492 -5.86 4.56 -38.54
C VAL A 492 -6.00 4.65 -40.06
N ASP A 493 -4.97 4.19 -40.76
CA ASP A 493 -5.13 3.61 -42.10
C ASP A 493 -4.12 2.48 -42.37
N GLU A 494 -2.94 2.45 -41.72
CA GLU A 494 -1.94 1.39 -42.01
C GLU A 494 -2.03 0.12 -41.13
N SER A 495 -2.57 0.19 -39.93
CA SER A 495 -2.63 -0.95 -38.99
C SER A 495 -3.76 -1.95 -39.29
N ARG A 496 -4.79 -1.53 -40.04
CA ARG A 496 -5.92 -2.38 -40.44
C ARG A 496 -5.56 -3.35 -41.57
N TYR A 497 -4.66 -2.94 -42.47
CA TYR A 497 -4.19 -3.75 -43.60
C TYR A 497 -3.33 -4.95 -43.17
N LEU A 498 -2.49 -4.78 -42.14
CA LEU A 498 -1.62 -5.84 -41.62
C LEU A 498 -2.41 -6.94 -40.88
N PHE A 499 -3.47 -6.55 -40.15
CA PHE A 499 -4.30 -7.49 -39.40
C PHE A 499 -5.18 -8.36 -40.32
N ASP A 500 -5.80 -7.76 -41.33
CA ASP A 500 -6.62 -8.50 -42.31
C ASP A 500 -5.80 -9.47 -43.17
N THR A 501 -4.51 -9.16 -43.41
CA THR A 501 -3.59 -10.03 -44.15
C THR A 501 -3.13 -11.23 -43.30
N ALA A 502 -3.05 -11.08 -41.98
CA ALA A 502 -2.70 -12.15 -41.06
C ALA A 502 -3.88 -13.11 -40.83
N VAL A 503 -5.11 -12.60 -40.74
CA VAL A 503 -6.33 -13.40 -40.55
C VAL A 503 -6.65 -14.24 -41.79
N LYS A 504 -6.40 -13.73 -43.00
CA LYS A 504 -6.56 -14.52 -44.25
C LYS A 504 -5.61 -15.72 -44.38
N LYS A 505 -4.54 -15.81 -43.58
CA LYS A 505 -3.58 -16.93 -43.62
C LYS A 505 -3.92 -18.09 -42.68
N VAL A 506 -4.98 -17.97 -41.87
CA VAL A 506 -5.38 -19.01 -40.89
C VAL A 506 -6.57 -19.86 -41.39
N ASP A 507 -7.24 -19.45 -42.47
CA ASP A 507 -8.46 -20.09 -42.98
C ASP A 507 -8.24 -21.36 -43.84
N GLU A 508 -7.00 -21.81 -44.05
CA GLU A 508 -6.69 -22.96 -44.93
C GLU A 508 -6.46 -24.31 -44.22
N THR A 509 -7.05 -24.53 -43.03
CA THR A 509 -6.94 -25.85 -42.35
C THR A 509 -8.30 -26.58 -42.29
N PRO A 510 -8.50 -27.70 -43.04
CA PRO A 510 -9.81 -28.29 -43.24
C PRO A 510 -10.18 -29.36 -42.19
N VAL A 511 -10.36 -29.00 -40.90
CA VAL A 511 -10.77 -30.00 -39.88
C VAL A 511 -11.95 -29.60 -38.98
N ILE A 512 -12.47 -28.37 -39.00
CA ILE A 512 -13.49 -27.94 -38.01
C ILE A 512 -14.74 -27.32 -38.66
N LYS A 513 -15.37 -28.02 -39.61
CA LYS A 513 -16.64 -27.54 -40.21
C LYS A 513 -17.93 -28.21 -39.70
N GLY A 514 -17.82 -29.19 -38.79
CA GLY A 514 -18.99 -29.96 -38.31
C GLY A 514 -19.56 -29.56 -36.95
N LYS A 515 -18.81 -28.87 -36.08
CA LYS A 515 -19.21 -28.63 -34.68
C LYS A 515 -19.66 -27.20 -34.35
N VAL A 516 -19.47 -26.25 -35.26
CA VAL A 516 -19.79 -24.83 -35.02
C VAL A 516 -21.29 -24.55 -35.22
N LEU A 517 -21.95 -25.20 -36.19
CA LEU A 517 -23.37 -24.96 -36.46
C LEU A 517 -24.32 -25.44 -35.34
N ASP A 518 -23.95 -26.53 -34.64
CA ASP A 518 -24.71 -27.07 -33.50
C ASP A 518 -24.49 -26.28 -32.19
N TYR A 519 -23.40 -25.51 -32.13
CA TYR A 519 -23.10 -24.60 -31.03
C TYR A 519 -23.85 -23.27 -31.20
N LEU A 520 -23.93 -22.78 -32.44
CA LEU A 520 -24.62 -21.53 -32.79
C LEU A 520 -26.15 -21.63 -32.71
N LYS A 521 -26.75 -22.82 -32.94
CA LYS A 521 -28.21 -23.02 -32.82
C LYS A 521 -28.71 -23.18 -31.37
N ARG A 522 -27.81 -23.42 -30.41
CA ARG A 522 -28.16 -23.60 -28.99
C ARG A 522 -28.07 -22.34 -28.13
N HIS A 523 -27.60 -21.23 -28.71
CA HIS A 523 -27.58 -19.94 -28.04
C HIS A 523 -28.56 -19.03 -28.77
N GLU A 524 -29.83 -19.08 -28.35
CA GLU A 524 -30.71 -17.93 -28.52
C GLU A 524 -29.97 -16.70 -27.98
N ILE A 525 -29.92 -15.66 -28.80
CA ILE A 525 -29.33 -14.37 -28.48
C ILE A 525 -30.20 -13.77 -27.36
N GLY A 526 -29.86 -14.11 -26.12
CA GLY A 526 -30.28 -13.37 -24.94
C GLY A 526 -29.74 -11.95 -25.04
N GLU A 527 -30.59 -11.01 -24.62
CA GLU A 527 -30.37 -9.58 -24.67
C GLU A 527 -28.93 -9.16 -24.34
N LEU A 528 -28.35 -8.33 -25.21
CA LEU A 528 -27.11 -7.62 -24.90
C LEU A 528 -27.31 -6.90 -23.55
N PRO A 529 -26.40 -7.03 -22.57
CA PRO A 529 -26.52 -6.32 -21.30
C PRO A 529 -26.63 -4.81 -21.57
N PRO A 530 -27.45 -4.07 -20.80
CA PRO A 530 -27.63 -2.64 -21.01
C PRO A 530 -26.27 -1.94 -20.94
N LYS A 531 -26.07 -1.00 -21.87
CA LYS A 531 -24.85 -0.18 -22.01
C LYS A 531 -24.53 0.42 -20.63
N LYS A 532 -23.39 0.04 -20.02
CA LYS A 532 -22.94 0.57 -18.72
C LYS A 532 -22.97 2.11 -18.79
N ILE A 533 -23.80 2.75 -17.98
CA ILE A 533 -23.95 4.21 -17.94
C ILE A 533 -22.58 4.80 -17.63
N SER A 534 -22.18 5.89 -18.30
CA SER A 534 -20.94 6.61 -17.94
C SER A 534 -21.25 7.65 -16.86
N SER A 535 -20.28 7.95 -16.00
CA SER A 535 -20.43 9.00 -14.96
C SER A 535 -20.86 10.35 -15.56
N GLU A 536 -20.35 10.69 -16.74
CA GLU A 536 -20.72 11.92 -17.46
C GLU A 536 -22.22 12.01 -17.81
N ASN A 537 -22.87 10.88 -18.09
CA ASN A 537 -24.27 10.81 -18.50
C ASN A 537 -25.22 10.39 -17.37
N ALA A 538 -24.68 10.11 -16.18
CA ALA A 538 -25.49 9.74 -15.02
C ALA A 538 -26.23 10.96 -14.50
N GLN A 539 -27.46 10.79 -14.01
CA GLN A 539 -28.27 11.78 -13.29
C GLN A 539 -27.98 11.75 -11.79
N VAL A 540 -27.60 10.58 -11.27
CA VAL A 540 -27.13 10.40 -9.89
C VAL A 540 -25.85 9.58 -9.90
N ILE A 541 -24.89 9.97 -9.08
CA ILE A 541 -23.66 9.21 -8.85
C ILE A 541 -23.61 8.77 -7.38
N VAL A 542 -23.43 7.48 -7.15
CA VAL A 542 -23.29 6.88 -5.81
C VAL A 542 -21.89 6.30 -5.65
N LEU A 543 -21.10 6.86 -4.74
CA LEU A 543 -19.75 6.39 -4.44
C LEU A 543 -19.68 5.84 -3.02
N ALA A 544 -18.76 4.90 -2.81
CA ALA A 544 -18.39 4.43 -1.48
C ALA A 544 -16.92 4.74 -1.16
N SER A 545 -16.64 4.86 0.13
CA SER A 545 -15.32 5.03 0.73
C SER A 545 -15.36 4.35 2.09
N GLY A 546 -15.21 3.02 2.09
CA GLY A 546 -15.48 2.11 3.20
C GLY A 546 -16.92 2.20 3.66
N ASN A 547 -17.12 2.67 4.90
CA ASN A 547 -18.45 2.82 5.51
C ASN A 547 -19.08 4.21 5.31
N LEU A 548 -18.46 5.04 4.45
CA LEU A 548 -18.93 6.35 4.02
C LEU A 548 -19.47 6.28 2.57
N GLY A 549 -20.72 6.66 2.37
CA GLY A 549 -21.39 6.79 1.08
C GLY A 549 -21.49 8.25 0.66
N LEU A 550 -21.38 8.51 -0.64
CA LEU A 550 -21.49 9.84 -1.23
C LEU A 550 -22.48 9.80 -2.38
N ILE A 551 -23.53 10.64 -2.33
CA ILE A 551 -24.55 10.72 -3.36
C ILE A 551 -24.52 12.12 -3.98
N TYR A 552 -24.41 12.17 -5.30
CA TYR A 552 -24.38 13.40 -6.09
C TYR A 552 -25.52 13.41 -7.10
N PHE A 553 -26.30 14.48 -7.14
CA PHE A 553 -27.25 14.81 -8.19
C PHE A 553 -26.55 15.70 -9.22
N THR A 554 -26.39 15.17 -10.44
CA THR A 554 -25.53 15.76 -11.48
C THR A 554 -26.25 16.71 -12.42
N ALA A 555 -27.58 16.79 -12.33
CA ALA A 555 -28.38 17.77 -13.08
C ALA A 555 -28.02 19.23 -12.70
N HIS A 556 -27.42 19.42 -11.52
CA HIS A 556 -26.97 20.71 -11.02
C HIS A 556 -25.48 20.67 -10.69
N VAL A 557 -24.74 21.67 -11.16
CA VAL A 557 -23.31 21.82 -10.85
C VAL A 557 -23.09 22.19 -9.37
N GLU A 558 -23.99 22.99 -8.80
CA GLU A 558 -23.95 23.38 -7.38
C GLU A 558 -24.44 22.25 -6.47
N ARG A 559 -23.97 22.25 -5.22
CA ARG A 559 -24.44 21.31 -4.20
C ARG A 559 -25.91 21.59 -3.85
N LEU A 560 -26.76 20.58 -3.94
CA LEU A 560 -28.16 20.66 -3.58
C LEU A 560 -28.33 20.68 -2.05
N THR A 561 -29.27 21.51 -1.59
CA THR A 561 -29.69 21.54 -0.19
C THR A 561 -30.86 20.57 0.05
N PHE A 562 -31.21 20.39 1.33
CA PHE A 562 -32.31 19.54 1.77
C PHE A 562 -33.63 19.88 1.09
N GLU A 563 -33.95 21.16 0.91
CA GLU A 563 -35.27 21.59 0.42
C GLU A 563 -35.51 21.22 -1.06
N PRO A 564 -34.57 21.49 -1.99
CA PRO A 564 -34.66 20.99 -3.37
C PRO A 564 -34.72 19.47 -3.45
N ILE A 565 -33.87 18.74 -2.71
CA ILE A 565 -33.86 17.27 -2.72
C ILE A 565 -35.22 16.74 -2.27
N LYS A 566 -35.75 17.27 -1.16
CA LYS A 566 -37.08 16.91 -0.65
C LYS A 566 -38.20 17.21 -1.65
N ALA A 567 -38.07 18.24 -2.47
CA ALA A 567 -39.09 18.62 -3.43
C ALA A 567 -39.09 17.72 -4.69
N THR A 568 -37.91 17.27 -5.12
CA THR A 568 -37.75 16.47 -6.36
C THR A 568 -37.77 14.97 -6.08
N ASP A 569 -37.08 14.53 -5.03
CA ASP A 569 -36.85 13.12 -4.69
C ASP A 569 -37.16 12.89 -3.18
N PRO A 570 -38.43 13.03 -2.75
CA PRO A 570 -38.83 13.07 -1.33
C PRO A 570 -38.48 11.80 -0.55
N ASP A 571 -38.43 10.66 -1.23
CA ASP A 571 -38.24 9.34 -0.60
C ASP A 571 -36.77 9.02 -0.32
N VAL A 572 -35.81 9.72 -0.93
CA VAL A 572 -34.37 9.39 -0.81
C VAL A 572 -33.87 9.58 0.62
N ILE A 573 -34.01 10.77 1.18
CA ILE A 573 -33.50 11.06 2.54
C ILE A 573 -34.28 10.23 3.56
N ALA A 574 -35.61 10.19 3.45
CA ALA A 574 -36.46 9.44 4.37
C ALA A 574 -36.21 7.93 4.31
N GLY A 575 -36.04 7.37 3.12
CA GLY A 575 -35.75 5.95 2.92
C GLY A 575 -34.37 5.55 3.41
N LEU A 576 -33.34 6.39 3.17
CA LEU A 576 -31.99 6.13 3.66
C LEU A 576 -31.97 6.03 5.19
N ILE A 577 -32.56 6.99 5.91
CA ILE A 577 -32.53 6.99 7.40
C ILE A 577 -33.43 5.93 8.03
N GLN A 578 -34.43 5.39 7.30
CA GLN A 578 -35.26 4.29 7.78
C GLN A 578 -34.58 2.93 7.65
N HIS A 579 -33.56 2.82 6.78
CA HIS A 579 -32.81 1.59 6.60
C HIS A 579 -31.91 1.34 7.81
N GLU A 580 -32.03 0.16 8.45
CA GLU A 580 -31.30 -0.20 9.67
C GLU A 580 -29.76 -0.16 9.53
N GLY A 581 -29.25 -0.34 8.32
CA GLY A 581 -27.82 -0.23 8.02
C GLY A 581 -27.25 1.18 7.92
N VAL A 582 -28.09 2.22 7.93
CA VAL A 582 -27.67 3.63 7.87
C VAL A 582 -27.71 4.22 9.27
N GLY A 583 -26.58 4.75 9.74
CA GLY A 583 -26.50 5.40 11.04
C GLY A 583 -27.06 6.81 10.98
N PHE A 584 -26.61 7.58 10.00
CA PHE A 584 -27.10 8.92 9.72
C PHE A 584 -26.79 9.34 8.28
N VAL A 585 -27.47 10.39 7.82
CA VAL A 585 -27.10 11.14 6.62
C VAL A 585 -26.75 12.58 6.99
N MET A 586 -25.77 13.18 6.32
CA MET A 586 -25.50 14.60 6.42
C MET A 586 -25.96 15.31 5.14
N VAL A 587 -26.76 16.36 5.32
CA VAL A 587 -27.31 17.20 4.25
C VAL A 587 -27.27 18.66 4.67
N ASN A 588 -27.01 19.56 3.73
CA ASN A 588 -27.03 21.00 3.99
C ASN A 588 -28.46 21.54 3.81
N SER A 589 -29.03 22.26 4.79
CA SER A 589 -30.30 22.99 4.63
C SER A 589 -30.02 24.48 4.45
N LYS A 590 -30.77 25.10 3.53
CA LYS A 590 -30.68 26.56 3.33
C LYS A 590 -31.22 27.33 4.54
N GLU A 591 -32.23 26.78 5.21
CA GLU A 591 -32.89 27.41 6.36
C GLU A 591 -32.16 27.14 7.67
N GLN A 592 -31.77 25.88 7.90
CA GLN A 592 -31.26 25.41 9.19
C GLN A 592 -29.73 25.23 9.21
N GLY A 593 -29.07 25.33 8.05
CA GLY A 593 -27.67 24.98 7.90
C GLY A 593 -27.44 23.47 7.81
N PRO A 594 -26.20 23.00 7.97
CA PRO A 594 -25.90 21.57 7.88
C PRO A 594 -26.45 20.76 9.04
N MET A 595 -27.01 19.59 8.72
CA MET A 595 -27.69 18.71 9.66
C MET A 595 -27.19 17.28 9.48
N ALA A 596 -27.00 16.57 10.58
CA ALA A 596 -26.94 15.11 10.59
C ALA A 596 -28.33 14.58 10.98
N VAL A 597 -28.92 13.75 10.13
CA VAL A 597 -30.29 13.23 10.26
C VAL A 597 -30.20 11.73 10.44
N GLY A 598 -30.73 11.22 11.55
CA GLY A 598 -30.93 9.79 11.77
C GLY A 598 -32.41 9.44 11.82
N LYS A 599 -32.71 8.18 12.14
CA LYS A 599 -34.06 7.64 12.14
C LYS A 599 -35.01 8.36 13.12
N GLU A 600 -34.53 8.65 14.33
CA GLU A 600 -35.33 9.15 15.46
C GLU A 600 -34.95 10.59 15.88
N GLY A 601 -34.09 11.28 15.10
CA GLY A 601 -33.69 12.65 15.44
C GLY A 601 -32.67 13.30 14.50
N ILE A 602 -32.39 14.57 14.78
CA ILE A 602 -31.58 15.48 13.98
C ILE A 602 -30.61 16.22 14.89
N HIS A 603 -29.34 16.30 14.46
CA HIS A 603 -28.32 17.16 15.04
C HIS A 603 -28.03 18.32 14.07
N TYR A 604 -28.36 19.54 14.47
CA TYR A 604 -28.05 20.77 13.72
C TYR A 604 -26.59 21.16 13.97
N LEU A 605 -25.72 20.94 12.97
CA LEU A 605 -24.26 20.99 13.15
C LEU A 605 -23.71 22.40 13.40
N LYS A 606 -24.47 23.44 13.03
CA LYS A 606 -24.04 24.83 13.12
C LYS A 606 -24.13 25.39 14.55
N ASP A 607 -25.21 25.09 15.25
CA ASP A 607 -25.50 25.61 16.60
C ASP A 607 -25.49 24.52 17.68
N GLY A 608 -25.46 23.24 17.28
CA GLY A 608 -25.46 22.09 18.17
C GLY A 608 -26.83 21.73 18.74
N THR A 609 -27.92 22.31 18.21
CA THR A 609 -29.28 21.96 18.64
C THR A 609 -29.60 20.52 18.23
N ILE A 610 -30.31 19.78 19.08
CA ILE A 610 -30.74 18.39 18.83
C ILE A 610 -32.27 18.32 18.91
N GLU A 611 -32.88 17.70 17.91
CA GLU A 611 -34.30 17.32 17.89
C GLU A 611 -34.41 15.80 17.95
N GLY A 612 -35.20 15.26 18.89
CA GLY A 612 -35.31 13.80 19.08
C GLY A 612 -34.04 13.19 19.69
N GLU A 613 -33.65 12.01 19.21
CA GLU A 613 -32.40 11.34 19.62
C GLU A 613 -31.21 11.83 18.80
N ASP A 614 -30.06 12.10 19.43
CA ASP A 614 -28.86 12.56 18.70
C ASP A 614 -28.27 11.42 17.85
N PRO A 615 -28.32 11.50 16.50
CA PRO A 615 -27.80 10.46 15.63
C PRO A 615 -26.28 10.27 15.73
N LEU A 616 -25.56 11.23 16.33
CA LEU A 616 -24.10 11.21 16.44
C LEU A 616 -23.59 10.61 17.76
N THR A 617 -24.48 10.19 18.65
CA THR A 617 -24.16 9.71 20.01
C THR A 617 -23.03 8.67 20.05
N HIS A 618 -23.03 7.71 19.11
CA HIS A 618 -22.06 6.61 19.10
C HIS A 618 -20.78 6.91 18.30
N PHE A 619 -20.71 8.02 17.57
CA PHE A 619 -19.60 8.34 16.67
C PHE A 619 -18.50 9.21 17.31
N GLY A 620 -18.63 9.48 18.60
CA GLY A 620 -17.65 10.24 19.39
C GLY A 620 -17.97 11.73 19.47
N PRO A 621 -17.43 12.43 20.49
CA PRO A 621 -17.84 13.79 20.85
C PRO A 621 -17.45 14.87 19.83
N ARG A 622 -16.58 14.54 18.87
CA ARG A 622 -16.12 15.46 17.82
C ARG A 622 -16.75 15.19 16.46
N ALA A 623 -17.57 14.15 16.33
CA ALA A 623 -18.29 13.85 15.09
C ALA A 623 -19.03 15.07 14.51
N PRO A 624 -19.75 15.92 15.30
CA PRO A 624 -20.40 17.11 14.75
C PRO A 624 -19.41 18.10 14.13
N LYS A 625 -18.23 18.27 14.73
CA LYS A 625 -17.19 19.19 14.22
C LYS A 625 -16.56 18.69 12.93
N HIS A 626 -16.32 17.38 12.83
CA HIS A 626 -15.81 16.76 11.60
C HIS A 626 -16.81 16.89 10.46
N LEU A 627 -18.08 16.61 10.72
CA LEU A 627 -19.15 16.78 9.74
C LEU A 627 -19.30 18.25 9.31
N LEU A 628 -19.29 19.19 10.25
CA LEU A 628 -19.34 20.62 9.94
C LEU A 628 -18.16 21.08 9.07
N ARG A 629 -16.95 20.56 9.34
CA ARG A 629 -15.78 20.83 8.51
C ARG A 629 -15.94 20.27 7.10
N THR A 630 -16.40 19.02 6.97
CA THR A 630 -16.61 18.35 5.67
C THR A 630 -17.73 19.01 4.87
N ASP A 631 -18.80 19.49 5.51
CA ASP A 631 -19.87 20.25 4.87
C ASP A 631 -19.35 21.53 4.18
N GLY A 632 -18.31 22.15 4.76
CA GLY A 632 -17.65 23.34 4.21
C GLY A 632 -16.79 23.08 2.98
N PHE A 633 -16.62 21.84 2.53
CA PHE A 633 -15.84 21.52 1.33
C PHE A 633 -16.62 21.79 0.05
N LYS A 634 -15.92 22.35 -0.95
CA LYS A 634 -16.46 22.60 -2.30
C LYS A 634 -17.00 21.31 -2.93
N TYR A 635 -16.33 20.20 -2.69
CA TYR A 635 -16.65 18.89 -3.29
C TYR A 635 -17.42 17.97 -2.35
N ALA A 636 -18.01 18.48 -1.26
CA ALA A 636 -18.90 17.70 -0.42
C ALA A 636 -20.10 17.17 -1.24
N PRO A 637 -20.54 15.92 -1.00
CA PRO A 637 -21.68 15.36 -1.72
C PRO A 637 -22.99 16.05 -1.34
N ASP A 638 -23.99 15.93 -2.20
CA ASP A 638 -25.33 16.44 -1.93
C ASP A 638 -25.94 15.73 -0.71
N ILE A 639 -25.74 14.42 -0.61
CA ILE A 639 -26.01 13.61 0.58
C ILE A 639 -24.76 12.80 0.92
N LEU A 640 -24.26 12.95 2.14
CA LEU A 640 -23.25 12.06 2.72
C LEU A 640 -23.96 11.04 3.59
N VAL A 641 -23.65 9.77 3.44
CA VAL A 641 -24.28 8.67 4.18
C VAL A 641 -23.20 7.99 5.01
N ASN A 642 -23.40 7.82 6.32
CA ASN A 642 -22.53 6.96 7.12
C ASN A 642 -23.33 5.74 7.54
N SER A 643 -22.75 4.54 7.37
CA SER A 643 -23.43 3.35 7.88
C SER A 643 -23.52 3.37 9.41
N PHE A 644 -24.32 2.47 9.96
CA PHE A 644 -24.42 2.33 11.40
C PHE A 644 -23.06 1.98 12.03
N TYR A 645 -22.95 2.24 13.33
CA TYR A 645 -21.85 1.76 14.16
C TYR A 645 -22.42 1.09 15.40
N ASP A 646 -22.01 -0.15 15.67
CA ASP A 646 -22.33 -0.87 16.88
C ASP A 646 -21.16 -0.78 17.87
N PRO A 647 -21.30 -0.04 18.99
CA PRO A 647 -20.25 0.11 19.99
C PRO A 647 -19.99 -1.15 20.83
N GLU A 648 -20.92 -2.11 20.90
CA GLU A 648 -20.73 -3.34 21.68
C GLU A 648 -19.82 -4.32 20.95
N THR A 649 -20.08 -4.52 19.66
CA THR A 649 -19.27 -5.40 18.80
C THR A 649 -18.10 -4.67 18.16
N ASN A 650 -18.09 -3.34 18.22
CA ASN A 650 -17.17 -2.46 17.53
C ASN A 650 -17.16 -2.70 16.01
N GLU A 651 -18.36 -2.83 15.43
CA GLU A 651 -18.56 -3.12 14.02
C GLU A 651 -19.24 -1.99 13.26
N VAL A 652 -18.88 -1.87 11.98
CA VAL A 652 -19.59 -1.04 10.99
C VAL A 652 -20.09 -1.93 9.86
N ALA A 653 -20.88 -1.35 8.95
CA ALA A 653 -21.16 -1.95 7.65
C ALA A 653 -20.49 -1.16 6.53
N ALA A 654 -19.42 -1.69 5.95
CA ALA A 654 -18.81 -1.09 4.77
C ALA A 654 -19.79 -1.12 3.60
N PHE A 655 -19.96 0.00 2.89
CA PHE A 655 -20.69 0.03 1.62
C PHE A 655 -19.88 -0.63 0.49
N GLU A 656 -18.59 -0.82 0.71
CA GLU A 656 -17.68 -1.60 -0.13
C GLU A 656 -17.58 -3.05 0.36
N GLU A 657 -17.15 -3.96 -0.52
CA GLU A 657 -16.90 -5.36 -0.16
C GLU A 657 -15.56 -5.53 0.57
N LEU A 658 -15.38 -4.82 1.68
CA LEU A 658 -14.19 -4.85 2.54
C LEU A 658 -14.60 -5.20 3.98
N VAL A 659 -13.95 -6.18 4.60
CA VAL A 659 -14.26 -6.67 5.96
C VAL A 659 -13.66 -5.77 7.03
N GLY A 660 -12.40 -5.37 6.86
CA GLY A 660 -11.84 -4.19 7.51
C GLY A 660 -12.17 -2.98 6.64
N SER A 661 -12.64 -1.88 7.23
CA SER A 661 -12.99 -0.68 6.47
C SER A 661 -12.63 0.60 7.20
N HIS A 662 -12.41 1.65 6.43
CA HIS A 662 -12.12 2.98 6.92
C HIS A 662 -12.67 4.03 5.94
N GLY A 663 -12.59 5.32 6.28
CA GLY A 663 -13.06 6.44 5.46
C GLY A 663 -14.23 7.19 6.07
N GLY A 664 -15.03 6.55 6.91
CA GLY A 664 -16.17 7.16 7.61
C GLY A 664 -15.92 7.40 9.10
N LEU A 665 -17.01 7.53 9.84
CA LEU A 665 -17.02 7.57 11.30
C LEU A 665 -17.43 6.21 11.88
N GLY A 666 -16.95 5.93 13.09
CA GLY A 666 -17.34 4.76 13.89
C GLY A 666 -16.20 3.78 14.13
N GLY A 667 -16.06 3.34 15.37
CA GLY A 667 -15.05 2.37 15.79
C GLY A 667 -13.62 2.89 15.77
N GLU A 668 -12.70 1.98 15.44
CA GLU A 668 -11.26 2.18 15.56
C GLU A 668 -10.64 2.91 14.36
N GLN A 669 -11.36 3.06 13.25
CA GLN A 669 -10.87 3.73 12.04
C GLN A 669 -10.43 5.19 12.26
N THR A 670 -10.96 5.86 13.27
CA THR A 670 -10.62 7.25 13.61
C THR A 670 -9.57 7.38 14.72
N GLN A 671 -8.99 6.26 15.18
CA GLN A 671 -8.08 6.21 16.32
C GLN A 671 -6.68 5.69 15.96
N PRO A 672 -5.93 6.37 15.08
CA PRO A 672 -4.52 6.08 14.82
C PRO A 672 -3.62 6.50 16.00
N PHE A 673 -2.31 6.32 15.82
CA PHE A 673 -1.31 6.56 16.85
C PHE A 673 -0.03 7.16 16.29
N ILE A 674 0.81 7.64 17.20
CA ILE A 674 2.21 7.96 16.94
C ILE A 674 3.08 7.45 18.09
N ILE A 675 4.11 6.67 17.75
CA ILE A 675 5.25 6.30 18.58
C ILE A 675 6.40 7.24 18.23
N HIS A 676 6.82 8.08 19.17
CA HIS A 676 7.85 9.10 18.95
C HIS A 676 8.95 8.99 20.01
N PRO A 677 10.17 9.51 19.75
CA PRO A 677 11.22 9.55 20.76
C PRO A 677 10.77 10.24 22.05
N SER A 678 11.12 9.69 23.21
CA SER A 678 10.64 10.16 24.52
C SER A 678 10.99 11.61 24.85
N GLN A 679 12.01 12.17 24.19
CA GLN A 679 12.45 13.55 24.35
C GLN A 679 11.67 14.58 23.51
N TRP A 680 10.80 14.14 22.59
CA TRP A 680 9.99 15.06 21.78
C TRP A 680 8.87 15.68 22.62
N ASP A 681 8.66 16.98 22.45
CA ASP A 681 7.52 17.68 23.03
C ASP A 681 6.33 17.63 22.06
N MET A 682 5.38 16.75 22.36
CA MET A 682 4.16 16.58 21.56
C MET A 682 3.03 17.54 21.97
N GLY A 683 3.28 18.43 22.94
CA GLY A 683 2.28 19.29 23.54
C GLY A 683 1.35 18.56 24.51
N SER A 684 0.55 19.33 25.26
CA SER A 684 -0.41 18.82 26.24
C SER A 684 -1.83 18.66 25.69
N GLU A 685 -2.12 19.22 24.51
CA GLU A 685 -3.43 19.15 23.86
C GLU A 685 -3.59 17.84 23.07
N ALA A 686 -4.81 17.32 23.01
CA ALA A 686 -5.13 16.20 22.12
C ALA A 686 -4.89 16.61 20.66
N ILE A 687 -4.22 15.74 19.89
CA ILE A 687 -4.01 15.93 18.46
C ILE A 687 -5.29 15.48 17.73
N VAL A 688 -5.97 16.45 17.11
CA VAL A 688 -7.19 16.22 16.33
C VAL A 688 -6.95 16.76 14.92
N GLY A 689 -7.07 15.88 13.94
CA GLY A 689 -6.82 16.16 12.53
C GLY A 689 -5.36 16.04 12.12
N ALA A 690 -5.16 15.66 10.86
CA ALA A 690 -3.84 15.44 10.26
C ALA A 690 -3.02 16.74 10.16
N GLU A 691 -3.68 17.89 9.98
CA GLU A 691 -3.02 19.20 9.97
C GLU A 691 -2.40 19.56 11.34
N LYS A 692 -3.10 19.25 12.45
CA LYS A 692 -2.55 19.48 13.79
C LYS A 692 -1.34 18.58 14.03
N LEU A 693 -1.40 17.32 13.57
CA LEU A 693 -0.26 16.40 13.62
C LEU A 693 0.93 16.95 12.82
N TYR A 694 0.73 17.41 11.57
CA TYR A 694 1.77 18.08 10.77
C TYR A 694 2.43 19.22 11.56
N ASN A 695 1.65 20.09 12.18
CA ASN A 695 2.19 21.22 12.94
C ASN A 695 3.04 20.79 14.15
N VAL A 696 2.68 19.69 14.82
CA VAL A 696 3.48 19.12 15.92
C VAL A 696 4.77 18.52 15.37
N LEU A 697 4.69 17.72 14.30
CA LEU A 697 5.86 17.08 13.68
C LEU A 697 6.84 18.10 13.09
N LYS A 698 6.33 19.10 12.38
CA LYS A 698 7.12 20.16 11.75
C LYS A 698 7.93 20.97 12.75
N LYS A 699 7.45 21.11 14.00
CA LYS A 699 8.20 21.78 15.09
C LYS A 699 9.39 20.96 15.60
N GLN A 700 9.41 19.65 15.39
CA GLN A 700 10.51 18.77 15.82
C GLN A 700 11.65 18.70 14.80
N LEU A 701 11.41 19.13 13.55
CA LEU A 701 12.36 19.13 12.42
C LEU A 701 13.09 20.47 12.31
#